data_AF-A0A177EKS3-F1
#
_entry.id   AF-A0A177EKS3-F1
#
_cell.length_a   1.000
_cell.length_b   1.000
_cell.length_c   1.000
_cell.angle_alpha   90.00
_cell.angle_beta   90.00
_cell.angle_gamma   90.00
#
_symmetry.space_group_name_H-M   'P 1'
#
loop_
_entity.id
_entity.type
_entity.pdbx_description
1 polymer ?
#
loop_
_entity_poly.entity_id
_entity_poly.type
_entity_poly.pdbx_seq_one_letter_code
_entity_poly.pdbx_strand_id
1 'polypeptide(L)'
;GNEKLILKSADGNTIYVDQSLVLYKNKENSEEKIKTYHTETVKLINFMKHYAEDAITYVQQDGFIEPTKYEQFVEGKFLSTLQFLIQSYIYEFIDTKDKYIKFVKAVHTLLNDQINNNTSITKKKKKSYERVLSKCFVKEDAQSNEINHTAIICDLKDAIDKYRIFPFMDSSQLPSYTRVKAYNRKDGESINDESSGEFINDESRKYSNCVETTLMSLFLCLVYDPETNRYNTDYLPNNEKTKPLKDFFRKYTEPAEVTEHEMHQDWCRVVADLKNAKILYLKEKTNELDSSLLNILYVVSDITGNKEEVVNEIEEIEELIADKNINDKIDIEESLTTIFKELSNNKNLEVECVAFTVGTREDKKLDLFGEFKLAYTFNERKKGILVEIKSGHSSISLLEDSLSIEEKNIIKEKLTKVQNTYSNVENYTACIIRQYINLELAKMEKESALRKIQESIRNNHDNINDIFLHGMLVSVDQKASIVRYFLVMYRNDNLSKNNSLVRFTNNLIGSTPLDDLETRNDMLDYCILNKDCKNYYPGIESCWEEVTTFTSEYHSNELINKILVESNYSLDVKLECFKKLMMIVADSDVKYNLILGSLLITDIVKFSRKTNEPTKTLLQFINIIDETVIQPNGSNMFCVYLRWIYDIGKSYGFSLDDKKEIIKILMNEIDVNYKFNTNNRWNYFFILNHSFILGHFKVNKDLLYDEETPESVEKYNCFMTKISEILELCK
;
A
#
# COMPACT_ATOMS: atom_id res chain seq x y z
N GLY A 1 47.35 -4.85 -13.28
CA GLY A 1 46.63 -5.87 -14.09
C GLY A 1 46.72 -7.26 -13.51
N ASN A 2 47.22 -7.35 -12.27
CA ASN A 2 47.44 -8.58 -11.51
C ASN A 2 46.70 -8.49 -10.16
N GLU A 3 45.80 -7.51 -10.02
CA GLU A 3 45.01 -7.27 -8.83
C GLU A 3 43.97 -8.38 -8.76
N LYS A 4 44.27 -9.40 -7.96
CA LYS A 4 43.45 -10.59 -7.76
C LYS A 4 43.05 -10.69 -6.30
N LEU A 5 41.82 -11.10 -6.07
CA LEU A 5 41.39 -11.60 -4.78
C LEU A 5 41.76 -13.09 -4.71
N ILE A 6 42.69 -13.42 -3.84
CA ILE A 6 43.16 -14.79 -3.64
C ILE A 6 42.86 -15.22 -2.21
N LEU A 7 42.13 -16.33 -2.06
CA LEU A 7 41.94 -17.03 -0.79
C LEU A 7 42.65 -18.38 -0.87
N LYS A 8 43.54 -18.65 0.07
CA LYS A 8 44.29 -19.91 0.15
C LYS A 8 43.96 -20.67 1.43
N SER A 9 44.24 -21.97 1.43
CA SER A 9 44.27 -22.77 2.65
C SER A 9 45.30 -22.25 3.64
N ALA A 10 45.13 -22.62 4.89
CA ALA A 10 45.98 -22.22 6.00
C ALA A 10 47.45 -22.63 5.80
N ASP A 11 47.68 -23.78 5.15
CA ASP A 11 49.00 -24.28 4.78
C ASP A 11 49.53 -23.68 3.45
N GLY A 12 48.72 -22.87 2.76
CA GLY A 12 49.05 -22.23 1.49
C GLY A 12 49.01 -23.13 0.26
N ASN A 13 48.71 -24.42 0.42
CA ASN A 13 48.80 -25.44 -0.64
C ASN A 13 47.60 -25.46 -1.58
N THR A 14 46.43 -25.07 -1.10
CA THR A 14 45.19 -25.03 -1.86
C THR A 14 44.78 -23.59 -2.10
N ILE A 15 44.34 -23.27 -3.32
CA ILE A 15 43.72 -21.98 -3.63
C ILE A 15 42.22 -22.20 -3.70
N TYR A 16 41.48 -21.60 -2.75
CA TYR A 16 40.02 -21.67 -2.69
C TYR A 16 39.35 -20.64 -3.60
N VAL A 17 39.94 -19.45 -3.72
CA VAL A 17 39.45 -18.38 -4.60
C VAL A 17 40.64 -17.78 -5.33
N ASP A 18 40.53 -17.64 -6.65
CA ASP A 18 41.43 -16.84 -7.49
C ASP A 18 40.57 -16.03 -8.45
N GLN A 19 40.19 -14.83 -8.03
CA GLN A 19 39.30 -13.96 -8.78
C GLN A 19 40.05 -12.71 -9.24
N SER A 20 40.02 -12.42 -10.54
CA SER A 20 40.53 -11.13 -11.03
C SER A 20 39.61 -9.99 -10.61
N LEU A 21 40.20 -8.88 -10.14
CA LEU A 21 39.49 -7.64 -9.83
C LEU A 21 39.53 -6.63 -10.98
N VAL A 22 40.12 -7.02 -12.11
CA VAL A 22 40.23 -6.20 -13.31
C VAL A 22 38.96 -6.37 -14.14
N LEU A 23 38.29 -5.25 -14.40
CA LEU A 23 37.15 -5.13 -15.29
C LEU A 23 37.59 -4.54 -16.63
N TYR A 24 36.87 -4.89 -17.69
CA TYR A 24 37.04 -4.29 -19.01
C TYR A 24 35.70 -3.72 -19.47
N LYS A 25 35.62 -2.39 -19.58
CA LYS A 25 34.41 -1.67 -20.04
C LYS A 25 34.66 -1.14 -21.44
N ASN A 26 33.70 -1.30 -22.35
CA ASN A 26 33.80 -0.68 -23.68
C ASN A 26 33.83 0.85 -23.52
N LYS A 27 34.69 1.52 -24.28
CA LYS A 27 34.70 2.98 -24.39
C LYS A 27 33.46 3.40 -25.19
N GLU A 28 32.75 4.43 -24.74
CA GLU A 28 31.57 4.91 -25.47
C GLU A 28 31.92 5.18 -26.95
N ASN A 29 31.13 4.62 -27.85
CA ASN A 29 31.29 4.70 -29.30
C ASN A 29 32.61 4.13 -29.85
N SER A 30 33.19 3.12 -29.21
CA SER A 30 34.40 2.41 -29.67
C SER A 30 34.43 0.94 -29.24
N GLU A 31 35.02 0.08 -30.07
CA GLU A 31 35.34 -1.32 -29.71
C GLU A 31 36.51 -1.43 -28.70
N GLU A 32 37.17 -0.31 -28.38
CA GLU A 32 38.31 -0.23 -27.47
C GLU A 32 37.86 -0.43 -26.00
N LYS A 33 38.40 -1.44 -25.32
CA LYS A 33 38.07 -1.74 -23.92
C LYS A 33 38.96 -0.95 -22.95
N ILE A 34 38.34 -0.11 -22.12
CA ILE A 34 38.99 0.56 -20.99
C ILE A 34 39.07 -0.41 -19.82
N LYS A 35 40.26 -0.49 -19.23
CA LYS A 35 40.49 -1.25 -18.01
C LYS A 35 39.96 -0.49 -16.79
N THR A 36 39.08 -1.11 -16.02
CA THR A 36 38.54 -0.59 -14.76
C THR A 36 38.77 -1.60 -13.63
N TYR A 37 38.40 -1.25 -12.39
CA TYR A 37 38.70 -2.04 -11.21
C TYR A 37 37.47 -2.21 -10.31
N HIS A 38 37.30 -3.39 -9.70
CA HIS A 38 36.29 -3.64 -8.67
C HIS A 38 36.62 -2.94 -7.33
N THR A 39 36.70 -1.61 -7.34
CA THR A 39 37.05 -0.83 -6.14
C THR A 39 36.03 -0.99 -5.02
N GLU A 40 34.75 -1.21 -5.34
CA GLU A 40 33.68 -1.44 -4.37
C GLU A 40 33.87 -2.76 -3.63
N THR A 41 34.14 -3.85 -4.35
CA THR A 41 34.45 -5.16 -3.76
C THR A 41 35.65 -5.09 -2.83
N VAL A 42 36.71 -4.38 -3.22
CA VAL A 42 37.88 -4.16 -2.37
C VAL A 42 37.52 -3.37 -1.11
N LYS A 43 36.75 -2.29 -1.25
CA LYS A 43 36.26 -1.49 -0.11
C LYS A 43 35.42 -2.34 0.85
N LEU A 44 34.51 -3.15 0.33
CA LEU A 44 33.66 -4.05 1.13
C LEU A 44 34.51 -5.07 1.89
N ILE A 45 35.46 -5.75 1.23
CA ILE A 45 36.32 -6.73 1.88
C ILE A 45 37.17 -6.07 2.98
N ASN A 46 37.72 -4.89 2.71
CA ASN A 46 38.50 -4.16 3.71
C ASN A 46 37.62 -3.71 4.88
N PHE A 47 36.39 -3.27 4.63
CA PHE A 47 35.41 -2.97 5.66
C PHE A 47 35.12 -4.20 6.54
N MET A 48 34.84 -5.37 5.92
CA MET A 48 34.61 -6.63 6.64
C MET A 48 35.83 -7.06 7.47
N LYS A 49 37.05 -6.92 6.92
CA LYS A 49 38.31 -7.26 7.61
C LYS A 49 38.54 -6.37 8.83
N HIS A 50 38.44 -5.05 8.64
CA HIS A 50 38.58 -4.07 9.73
C HIS A 50 37.63 -4.40 10.87
N TYR A 51 36.41 -4.83 10.55
CA TYR A 51 35.42 -5.17 11.54
C TYR A 51 35.67 -6.49 12.27
N ALA A 52 36.16 -7.52 11.57
CA ALA A 52 36.44 -8.83 12.15
C ALA A 52 37.54 -8.80 13.24
N GLU A 53 38.34 -7.74 13.30
CA GLU A 53 39.48 -7.61 14.22
C GLU A 53 39.14 -6.82 15.50
N ASP A 54 38.67 -5.56 15.40
CA ASP A 54 38.58 -4.64 16.57
C ASP A 54 37.17 -4.10 16.91
N ALA A 55 36.22 -4.07 15.96
CA ALA A 55 34.99 -3.29 16.12
C ALA A 55 33.81 -4.03 16.79
N ILE A 56 33.80 -5.38 16.80
CA ILE A 56 32.74 -6.18 17.45
C ILE A 56 32.61 -5.84 18.94
N THR A 57 33.71 -5.52 19.62
CA THR A 57 33.70 -5.26 21.07
C THR A 57 33.23 -3.84 21.43
N TYR A 58 33.40 -2.86 20.53
CA TYR A 58 33.02 -1.46 20.77
C TYR A 58 31.54 -1.18 20.48
N VAL A 59 30.95 -1.85 19.49
CA VAL A 59 29.53 -1.63 19.08
C VAL A 59 28.53 -2.34 19.99
N GLN A 60 28.96 -3.38 20.72
CA GLN A 60 28.09 -4.18 21.61
C GLN A 60 27.72 -3.49 22.94
N GLN A 61 28.19 -2.27 23.21
CA GLN A 61 28.05 -1.63 24.52
C GLN A 61 26.66 -1.01 24.81
N ASP A 62 25.86 -0.71 23.78
CA ASP A 62 24.57 0.01 23.94
C ASP A 62 23.31 -0.87 23.76
N GLY A 63 23.41 -2.17 24.03
CA GLY A 63 22.28 -3.11 23.88
C GLY A 63 22.01 -3.58 22.45
N PHE A 64 22.88 -3.23 21.50
CA PHE A 64 22.90 -3.75 20.13
C PHE A 64 23.64 -5.09 20.11
N ILE A 65 22.94 -6.16 20.54
CA ILE A 65 23.46 -7.53 20.56
C ILE A 65 22.45 -8.50 19.93
N GLU A 66 22.92 -9.68 19.53
CA GLU A 66 22.05 -10.78 19.12
C GLU A 66 21.19 -11.23 20.32
N PRO A 67 19.85 -11.22 20.20
CA PRO A 67 18.96 -11.43 21.33
C PRO A 67 18.91 -12.92 21.66
N THR A 68 19.01 -13.24 22.96
CA THR A 68 18.80 -14.61 23.46
C THR A 68 17.44 -14.78 24.10
N LYS A 69 16.75 -13.68 24.41
CA LYS A 69 15.41 -13.67 25.01
C LYS A 69 14.43 -12.92 24.13
N TYR A 70 13.16 -13.31 24.19
CA TYR A 70 12.12 -12.72 23.37
C TYR A 70 11.87 -11.24 23.72
N GLU A 71 11.99 -10.87 24.99
CA GLU A 71 11.85 -9.48 25.45
C GLU A 71 12.92 -8.57 24.84
N GLN A 72 14.14 -9.07 24.65
CA GLN A 72 15.20 -8.34 23.96
C GLN A 72 14.97 -8.30 22.45
N PHE A 73 14.42 -9.37 21.88
CA PHE A 73 14.13 -9.47 20.45
C PHE A 73 13.12 -8.41 20.03
N VAL A 74 12.03 -8.22 20.79
CA VAL A 74 10.95 -7.27 20.45
C VAL A 74 11.37 -5.79 20.52
N GLU A 75 12.52 -5.47 21.13
CA GLU A 75 13.10 -4.12 21.07
C GLU A 75 13.68 -3.78 19.68
N GLY A 76 13.90 -4.79 18.83
CA GLY A 76 14.42 -4.65 17.47
C GLY A 76 15.87 -4.18 17.35
N LYS A 77 16.55 -3.82 18.45
CA LYS A 77 17.92 -3.28 18.44
C LYS A 77 18.91 -4.13 17.64
N PHE A 78 18.71 -5.45 17.61
CA PHE A 78 19.56 -6.38 16.87
C PHE A 78 19.62 -6.08 15.35
N LEU A 79 18.57 -5.46 14.78
CA LEU A 79 18.51 -5.09 13.35
C LEU A 79 19.58 -4.06 12.97
N SER A 80 20.01 -3.26 13.95
CA SER A 80 21.09 -2.28 13.78
C SER A 80 22.46 -2.85 14.12
N THR A 81 22.57 -4.14 14.45
CA THR A 81 23.87 -4.78 14.67
C THR A 81 24.55 -5.03 13.33
N LEU A 82 25.88 -4.88 13.29
CA LEU A 82 26.59 -5.17 12.05
C LEU A 82 26.50 -6.65 11.66
N GLN A 83 26.38 -7.55 12.64
CA GLN A 83 26.19 -8.97 12.36
C GLN A 83 24.90 -9.22 11.55
N PHE A 84 23.79 -8.60 11.94
CA PHE A 84 22.56 -8.65 11.16
C PHE A 84 22.74 -8.03 9.76
N LEU A 85 23.32 -6.84 9.66
CA LEU A 85 23.54 -6.16 8.36
C LEU A 85 24.40 -6.99 7.39
N ILE A 86 25.44 -7.66 7.90
CA ILE A 86 26.28 -8.57 7.10
C ILE A 86 25.48 -9.80 6.66
N GLN A 87 24.69 -10.38 7.55
CA GLN A 87 23.83 -11.52 7.23
C GLN A 87 22.81 -11.14 6.16
N SER A 88 22.14 -9.99 6.28
CA SER A 88 21.22 -9.46 5.27
C SER A 88 21.92 -9.26 3.94
N TYR A 89 23.10 -8.65 3.91
CA TYR A 89 23.86 -8.48 2.67
C TYR A 89 24.19 -9.82 2.00
N ILE A 90 24.62 -10.83 2.77
CA ILE A 90 24.96 -12.15 2.22
C ILE A 90 23.70 -12.85 1.68
N TYR A 91 22.57 -12.71 2.38
CA TYR A 91 21.30 -13.32 1.99
C TYR A 91 20.87 -12.88 0.58
N GLU A 92 21.04 -11.61 0.23
CA GLU A 92 20.74 -11.06 -1.11
C GLU A 92 21.50 -11.74 -2.27
N PHE A 93 22.61 -12.46 -1.99
CA PHE A 93 23.38 -13.18 -3.02
C PHE A 93 23.14 -14.69 -3.02
N ILE A 94 22.32 -15.20 -2.09
CA ILE A 94 21.98 -16.61 -1.95
C ILE A 94 20.51 -16.81 -2.30
N ASP A 95 20.23 -16.84 -3.60
CA ASP A 95 18.89 -16.94 -4.19
C ASP A 95 18.45 -18.38 -4.51
N THR A 96 19.34 -19.36 -4.36
CA THR A 96 19.09 -20.75 -4.78
C THR A 96 19.61 -21.76 -3.76
N LYS A 97 18.92 -22.89 -3.67
CA LYS A 97 19.35 -24.05 -2.88
C LYS A 97 20.80 -24.44 -3.15
N ASP A 98 21.21 -24.45 -4.42
CA ASP A 98 22.58 -24.82 -4.80
C ASP A 98 23.63 -23.82 -4.35
N LYS A 99 23.34 -22.51 -4.46
CA LYS A 99 24.23 -21.46 -3.92
C LYS A 99 24.33 -21.58 -2.39
N TYR A 100 23.21 -21.83 -1.70
CA TYR A 100 23.23 -22.02 -0.24
C TYR A 100 24.07 -23.25 0.16
N ILE A 101 23.89 -24.39 -0.51
CA ILE A 101 24.70 -25.59 -0.27
C ILE A 101 26.19 -25.30 -0.51
N LYS A 102 26.53 -24.59 -1.58
CA LYS A 102 27.93 -24.19 -1.86
C LYS A 102 28.48 -23.29 -0.76
N PHE A 103 27.71 -22.32 -0.29
CA PHE A 103 28.08 -21.43 0.81
C PHE A 103 28.35 -22.21 2.10
N VAL A 104 27.41 -23.07 2.52
CA VAL A 104 27.55 -23.89 3.74
C VAL A 104 28.79 -24.81 3.65
N LYS A 105 29.01 -25.47 2.51
CA LYS A 105 30.21 -26.30 2.27
C LYS A 105 31.50 -25.48 2.34
N ALA A 106 31.52 -24.29 1.76
CA ALA A 106 32.68 -23.40 1.81
C ALA A 106 32.99 -22.98 3.24
N VAL A 107 31.98 -22.56 4.03
CA VAL A 107 32.15 -22.20 5.45
C VAL A 107 32.71 -23.38 6.25
N HIS A 108 32.12 -24.57 6.09
CA HIS A 108 32.60 -25.79 6.77
C HIS A 108 34.06 -26.12 6.41
N THR A 109 34.40 -26.04 5.12
CA THR A 109 35.75 -26.33 4.61
C THR A 109 36.76 -25.34 5.17
N LEU A 110 36.47 -24.04 5.08
CA LEU A 110 37.37 -22.98 5.55
C LEU A 110 37.58 -23.04 7.06
N LEU A 111 36.52 -23.28 7.85
CA LEU A 111 36.66 -23.43 9.31
C LEU A 111 37.54 -24.62 9.68
N ASN A 112 37.30 -25.79 9.08
CA ASN A 112 38.10 -26.99 9.36
C ASN A 112 39.56 -26.83 8.93
N ASP A 113 39.81 -26.23 7.77
CA ASP A 113 41.17 -25.93 7.31
C ASP A 113 41.90 -25.02 8.30
N GLN A 114 41.24 -23.96 8.78
CA GLN A 114 41.82 -23.09 9.81
C GLN A 114 42.05 -23.81 11.15
N ILE A 115 41.16 -24.71 11.58
CA ILE A 115 41.28 -25.44 12.85
C ILE A 115 42.39 -26.50 12.80
N ASN A 116 42.49 -27.22 11.67
CA ASN A 116 43.33 -28.40 11.55
C ASN A 116 44.72 -28.09 10.97
N ASN A 117 44.81 -27.18 10.00
CA ASN A 117 46.02 -26.97 9.23
C ASN A 117 46.75 -25.66 9.58
N ASN A 118 46.07 -24.71 10.24
CA ASN A 118 46.72 -23.45 10.60
C ASN A 118 47.57 -23.58 11.88
N THR A 119 48.88 -23.72 11.71
CA THR A 119 49.84 -23.78 12.83
C THR A 119 50.16 -22.41 13.43
N SER A 120 49.78 -21.32 12.76
CA SER A 120 50.11 -19.94 13.15
C SER A 120 49.07 -19.29 14.08
N ILE A 121 47.89 -19.89 14.25
CA ILE A 121 46.83 -19.32 15.09
C ILE A 121 47.03 -19.66 16.58
N THR A 122 46.66 -18.72 17.45
CA THR A 122 46.71 -18.94 18.90
C THR A 122 45.66 -19.97 19.34
N LYS A 123 45.92 -20.66 20.47
CA LYS A 123 44.96 -21.58 21.09
C LYS A 123 43.59 -20.91 21.35
N LYS A 124 43.58 -19.63 21.71
CA LYS A 124 42.35 -18.84 21.92
C LYS A 124 41.55 -18.69 20.62
N LYS A 125 42.22 -18.38 19.51
CA LYS A 125 41.59 -18.22 18.19
C LYS A 125 41.08 -19.56 17.64
N LYS A 126 41.85 -20.65 17.81
CA LYS A 126 41.41 -22.01 17.49
C LYS A 126 40.13 -22.41 18.24
N LYS A 127 40.08 -22.21 19.57
CA LYS A 127 38.86 -22.43 20.36
C LYS A 127 37.68 -21.60 19.89
N SER A 128 37.91 -20.37 19.43
CA SER A 128 36.85 -19.53 18.87
C SER A 128 36.29 -20.13 17.57
N TYR A 129 37.15 -20.65 16.68
CA TYR A 129 36.72 -21.33 15.46
C TYR A 129 35.96 -22.62 15.74
N GLU A 130 36.45 -23.44 16.69
CA GLU A 130 35.75 -24.65 17.14
C GLU A 130 34.34 -24.32 17.68
N ARG A 131 34.21 -23.22 18.44
CA ARG A 131 32.93 -22.73 18.94
C ARG A 131 31.98 -22.27 17.82
N VAL A 132 32.51 -21.62 16.78
CA VAL A 132 31.69 -21.23 15.61
C VAL A 132 31.26 -22.48 14.84
N LEU A 133 32.16 -23.43 14.63
CA LEU A 133 31.87 -24.70 13.97
C LEU A 133 30.74 -25.44 14.71
N SER A 134 30.81 -25.56 16.04
CA SER A 134 29.76 -26.24 16.83
C SER A 134 28.43 -25.48 16.86
N LYS A 135 28.42 -24.16 16.64
CA LYS A 135 27.19 -23.37 16.55
C LYS A 135 26.51 -23.54 15.19
N CYS A 136 27.28 -23.67 14.11
CA CYS A 136 26.77 -23.74 12.75
C CYS A 136 26.51 -25.16 12.26
N PHE A 137 27.18 -26.16 12.85
CA PHE A 137 27.15 -27.55 12.39
C PHE A 137 26.93 -28.50 13.55
N VAL A 138 25.96 -29.40 13.38
CA VAL A 138 25.67 -30.49 14.31
C VAL A 138 26.26 -31.77 13.74
N LYS A 139 26.89 -32.58 14.59
CA LYS A 139 27.35 -33.91 14.19
C LYS A 139 26.15 -34.84 14.03
N GLU A 140 26.22 -35.73 13.06
CA GLU A 140 25.12 -36.65 12.72
C GLU A 140 24.65 -37.50 13.93
N ASP A 141 25.58 -37.91 14.81
CA ASP A 141 25.30 -38.67 16.03
C ASP A 141 24.66 -37.84 17.17
N ALA A 142 24.76 -36.51 17.12
CA ALA A 142 24.18 -35.59 18.10
C ALA A 142 22.82 -35.01 17.65
N GLN A 143 22.39 -35.27 16.42
CA GLN A 143 21.22 -34.66 15.79
C GLN A 143 19.91 -34.93 16.55
N SER A 144 19.77 -36.07 17.25
CA SER A 144 18.55 -36.44 17.98
C SER A 144 18.23 -35.54 19.18
N ASN A 145 19.20 -34.77 19.66
CA ASN A 145 19.05 -33.93 20.86
C ASN A 145 18.71 -32.47 20.54
N GLU A 146 18.76 -32.07 19.26
CA GLU A 146 18.52 -30.70 18.81
C GLU A 146 17.10 -30.53 18.26
N ILE A 147 16.53 -29.34 18.44
CA ILE A 147 15.23 -29.01 17.84
C ILE A 147 15.38 -28.93 16.33
N ASN A 148 14.67 -29.78 15.60
CA ASN A 148 14.64 -29.72 14.15
C ASN A 148 13.70 -28.59 13.68
N HIS A 149 14.22 -27.36 13.67
CA HIS A 149 13.48 -26.17 13.26
C HIS A 149 12.89 -26.31 11.85
N THR A 150 13.66 -26.86 10.91
CA THR A 150 13.22 -27.04 9.51
C THR A 150 12.02 -27.96 9.42
N ALA A 151 12.04 -29.12 10.10
CA ALA A 151 10.90 -30.03 10.09
C ALA A 151 9.64 -29.37 10.66
N ILE A 152 9.75 -28.62 11.76
CA ILE A 152 8.60 -27.92 12.36
C ILE A 152 8.00 -26.88 11.40
N ILE A 153 8.84 -26.12 10.71
CA ILE A 153 8.37 -25.09 9.76
C ILE A 153 7.80 -25.73 8.49
N CYS A 154 8.41 -26.78 7.95
CA CYS A 154 7.85 -27.54 6.83
C CYS A 154 6.48 -28.13 7.19
N ASP A 155 6.36 -28.77 8.37
CA ASP A 155 5.10 -29.33 8.87
C ASP A 155 4.01 -28.26 9.06
N LEU A 156 4.39 -27.03 9.40
CA LEU A 156 3.47 -25.90 9.52
C LEU A 156 3.03 -25.43 8.13
N LYS A 157 3.98 -25.24 7.21
CA LYS A 157 3.73 -24.83 5.83
C LYS A 157 2.81 -25.81 5.12
N ASP A 158 3.09 -27.11 5.21
CA ASP A 158 2.25 -28.16 4.62
C ASP A 158 0.82 -28.15 5.19
N ALA A 159 0.67 -27.85 6.49
CA ALA A 159 -0.64 -27.75 7.13
C ALA A 159 -1.44 -26.53 6.64
N ILE A 160 -0.77 -25.40 6.38
CA ILE A 160 -1.39 -24.19 5.83
C ILE A 160 -1.73 -24.39 4.35
N ASP A 161 -0.77 -24.86 3.55
CA ASP A 161 -0.89 -25.01 2.10
C ASP A 161 -1.93 -26.07 1.70
N LYS A 162 -2.27 -27.02 2.60
CA LYS A 162 -3.40 -27.94 2.41
C LYS A 162 -4.74 -27.23 2.18
N TYR A 163 -4.91 -26.03 2.73
CA TYR A 163 -6.13 -25.23 2.62
C TYR A 163 -6.02 -24.13 1.56
N ARG A 164 -4.93 -24.10 0.80
CA ARG A 164 -4.71 -23.12 -0.27
C ARG A 164 -5.57 -23.46 -1.48
N ILE A 165 -6.64 -22.72 -1.66
CA ILE A 165 -7.49 -22.80 -2.87
C ILE A 165 -7.24 -21.65 -3.84
N PHE A 166 -6.51 -20.62 -3.41
CA PHE A 166 -6.20 -19.40 -4.15
C PHE A 166 -4.69 -19.15 -4.17
N PRO A 167 -4.12 -18.47 -5.18
CA PRO A 167 -2.75 -17.93 -5.11
C PRO A 167 -2.49 -17.08 -3.87
N PHE A 168 -3.51 -16.40 -3.32
CA PHE A 168 -3.38 -15.47 -2.20
C PHE A 168 -4.20 -15.94 -0.99
N MET A 169 -3.53 -16.20 0.13
CA MET A 169 -4.20 -16.57 1.38
C MET A 169 -4.77 -15.34 2.10
N ASP A 170 -4.06 -14.22 2.06
CA ASP A 170 -4.44 -12.96 2.67
C ASP A 170 -3.92 -11.76 1.85
N SER A 171 -4.36 -10.55 2.20
CA SER A 171 -4.06 -9.33 1.46
C SER A 171 -2.57 -8.95 1.45
N SER A 172 -1.75 -9.47 2.37
CA SER A 172 -0.30 -9.24 2.36
C SER A 172 0.43 -10.00 1.25
N GLN A 173 -0.20 -11.01 0.66
CA GLN A 173 0.32 -11.79 -0.47
C GLN A 173 -0.09 -11.20 -1.83
N LEU A 174 -0.98 -10.21 -1.86
CA LEU A 174 -1.33 -9.54 -3.11
C LEU A 174 -0.12 -8.75 -3.62
N PRO A 175 0.21 -8.86 -4.93
CA PRO A 175 1.22 -8.00 -5.53
C PRO A 175 0.85 -6.53 -5.34
N SER A 176 1.75 -5.75 -4.74
CA SER A 176 1.60 -4.30 -4.65
C SER A 176 2.41 -3.63 -5.74
N TYR A 177 1.78 -2.71 -6.46
CA TYR A 177 2.47 -1.98 -7.52
C TYR A 177 3.64 -1.17 -6.97
N THR A 178 4.61 -0.93 -7.82
CA THR A 178 5.89 -0.34 -7.50
C THR A 178 6.42 0.47 -8.67
N ARG A 179 7.57 1.11 -8.46
CA ARG A 179 8.27 1.85 -9.50
C ARG A 179 9.21 0.93 -10.26
N VAL A 180 8.98 0.71 -11.55
CA VAL A 180 9.77 -0.20 -12.40
C VAL A 180 10.58 0.54 -13.46
N LYS A 181 11.51 -0.16 -14.11
CA LYS A 181 12.33 0.43 -15.19
C LYS A 181 11.60 0.26 -16.51
N ALA A 182 11.63 1.30 -17.34
CA ALA A 182 11.17 1.18 -18.71
C ALA A 182 11.96 0.11 -19.46
N TYR A 183 11.25 -0.72 -20.22
CA TYR A 183 11.82 -1.76 -21.06
C TYR A 183 11.83 -1.31 -22.52
N ASN A 184 12.96 -1.52 -23.21
CA ASN A 184 13.11 -1.22 -24.62
C ASN A 184 13.33 -2.51 -25.40
N ARG A 185 12.31 -2.96 -26.15
CA ARG A 185 12.40 -4.14 -27.00
C ARG A 185 13.17 -3.81 -28.29
N LYS A 186 14.01 -4.72 -28.76
CA LYS A 186 14.68 -4.57 -30.06
C LYS A 186 13.75 -4.98 -31.19
N ASP A 187 13.80 -4.24 -32.29
CA ASP A 187 12.97 -4.50 -33.46
C ASP A 187 13.22 -5.91 -34.02
N GLY A 188 12.15 -6.70 -34.19
CA GLY A 188 12.20 -8.01 -34.83
C GLY A 188 12.71 -9.17 -33.96
N GLU A 189 13.05 -8.95 -32.68
CA GLU A 189 13.49 -10.02 -31.77
C GLU A 189 12.34 -10.60 -30.93
N SER A 190 12.36 -11.93 -30.76
CA SER A 190 11.45 -12.68 -29.88
C SER A 190 11.67 -12.28 -28.42
N ILE A 191 10.61 -12.20 -27.63
CA ILE A 191 10.53 -11.65 -26.26
C ILE A 191 11.45 -12.38 -25.23
N ASN A 192 12.06 -13.50 -25.62
CA ASN A 192 12.62 -14.48 -24.70
C ASN A 192 14.14 -14.64 -24.78
N ASP A 193 14.85 -13.84 -25.58
CA ASP A 193 16.31 -13.75 -25.47
C ASP A 193 16.65 -12.69 -24.41
N GLU A 194 17.64 -12.93 -23.53
CA GLU A 194 18.22 -11.85 -22.71
C GLU A 194 18.78 -10.72 -23.61
N SER A 195 19.01 -11.01 -24.90
CA SER A 195 19.35 -10.00 -25.91
C SER A 195 18.17 -9.22 -26.51
N SER A 196 16.91 -9.65 -26.30
CA SER A 196 15.68 -9.17 -26.99
C SER A 196 15.29 -7.72 -26.69
N GLY A 197 15.94 -7.13 -25.69
CA GLY A 197 15.71 -5.77 -25.26
C GLY A 197 16.57 -5.45 -24.05
N GLU A 198 16.47 -4.24 -23.55
CA GLU A 198 17.19 -3.83 -22.34
C GLU A 198 16.31 -2.96 -21.45
N PHE A 199 16.47 -3.14 -20.14
CA PHE A 199 15.91 -2.21 -19.16
C PHE A 199 16.72 -0.92 -19.18
N ILE A 200 16.02 0.19 -19.33
CA ILE A 200 16.65 1.50 -19.40
C ILE A 200 17.06 1.90 -17.99
N ASN A 201 18.37 2.05 -17.78
CA ASN A 201 18.94 2.40 -16.48
C ASN A 201 18.95 3.93 -16.26
N ASP A 202 17.77 4.54 -16.35
CA ASP A 202 17.53 5.97 -16.13
C ASP A 202 16.38 6.13 -15.12
N GLU A 203 16.68 6.72 -13.95
CA GLU A 203 15.71 6.93 -12.88
C GLU A 203 14.53 7.82 -13.32
N SER A 204 14.77 8.80 -14.21
CA SER A 204 13.73 9.71 -14.70
C SER A 204 12.70 9.02 -15.61
N ARG A 205 13.05 7.85 -16.14
CA ARG A 205 12.22 7.05 -17.04
C ARG A 205 11.51 5.88 -16.36
N LYS A 206 11.73 5.70 -15.06
CA LYS A 206 10.96 4.74 -14.28
C LYS A 206 9.51 5.22 -14.15
N TYR A 207 8.59 4.28 -14.05
CA TYR A 207 7.16 4.56 -13.97
C TYR A 207 6.44 3.65 -12.96
N SER A 208 5.26 4.06 -12.51
CA SER A 208 4.33 3.26 -11.69
C SER A 208 3.73 2.12 -12.52
N ASN A 209 3.88 0.88 -12.06
CA ASN A 209 3.33 -0.28 -12.78
C ASN A 209 1.96 -0.73 -12.23
N CYS A 210 1.08 0.20 -11.85
CA CYS A 210 -0.21 -0.13 -11.22
C CYS A 210 -1.09 -1.00 -12.12
N VAL A 211 -1.25 -0.62 -13.40
CA VAL A 211 -2.03 -1.38 -14.38
C VAL A 211 -1.37 -2.73 -14.69
N GLU A 212 -0.06 -2.76 -14.88
CA GLU A 212 0.69 -3.99 -15.10
C GLU A 212 0.57 -4.93 -13.89
N THR A 213 0.63 -4.42 -12.66
CA THR A 213 0.50 -5.24 -11.44
C THR A 213 -0.91 -5.77 -11.27
N THR A 214 -1.94 -5.00 -11.64
CA THR A 214 -3.33 -5.48 -11.69
C THR A 214 -3.48 -6.61 -12.70
N LEU A 215 -2.91 -6.46 -13.90
CA LEU A 215 -2.86 -7.53 -14.91
C LEU A 215 -2.11 -8.77 -14.39
N MET A 216 -0.95 -8.60 -13.75
CA MET A 216 -0.21 -9.71 -13.15
C MET A 216 -1.06 -10.47 -12.15
N SER A 217 -1.70 -9.74 -11.22
CA SER A 217 -2.54 -10.32 -10.18
C SER A 217 -3.75 -11.05 -10.75
N LEU A 218 -4.36 -10.50 -11.81
CA LEU A 218 -5.42 -11.15 -12.56
C LEU A 218 -4.95 -12.49 -13.16
N PHE A 219 -3.78 -12.51 -13.82
CA PHE A 219 -3.24 -13.74 -14.38
C PHE A 219 -2.83 -14.75 -13.32
N LEU A 220 -2.24 -14.31 -12.19
CA LEU A 220 -1.95 -15.19 -11.05
C LEU A 220 -3.23 -15.90 -10.58
N CYS A 221 -4.41 -15.27 -10.67
CA CYS A 221 -5.69 -15.96 -10.41
C CYS A 221 -6.11 -16.87 -11.56
N LEU A 222 -6.11 -16.39 -12.80
CA LEU A 222 -6.63 -17.12 -13.96
C LEU A 222 -5.87 -18.41 -14.24
N VAL A 223 -4.55 -18.42 -14.08
CA VAL A 223 -3.73 -19.60 -14.42
C VAL A 223 -3.46 -20.49 -13.21
N TYR A 224 -4.00 -20.17 -12.02
CA TYR A 224 -3.78 -20.99 -10.84
C TYR A 224 -4.53 -22.32 -10.92
N ASP A 225 -3.83 -23.38 -10.58
CA ASP A 225 -4.37 -24.71 -10.42
C ASP A 225 -4.42 -25.08 -8.93
N PRO A 226 -5.62 -25.07 -8.31
CA PRO A 226 -5.78 -25.44 -6.90
C PRO A 226 -5.58 -26.93 -6.63
N GLU A 227 -5.54 -27.80 -7.66
CA GLU A 227 -5.25 -29.22 -7.46
C GLU A 227 -3.75 -29.48 -7.28
N THR A 228 -2.91 -28.76 -8.03
CA THR A 228 -1.45 -28.89 -7.99
C THR A 228 -0.75 -27.83 -7.14
N ASN A 229 -1.47 -26.78 -6.72
CA ASN A 229 -0.95 -25.58 -6.07
C ASN A 229 0.12 -24.85 -6.91
N ARG A 230 -0.03 -24.89 -8.24
CA ARG A 230 0.92 -24.32 -9.20
C ARG A 230 0.19 -23.48 -10.24
N TYR A 231 0.93 -22.66 -10.96
CA TYR A 231 0.42 -22.00 -12.15
C TYR A 231 0.53 -22.93 -13.36
N ASN A 232 -0.57 -23.09 -14.08
CA ASN A 232 -0.67 -23.89 -15.29
C ASN A 232 -1.08 -23.01 -16.46
N THR A 233 -0.28 -23.01 -17.53
CA THR A 233 -0.57 -22.28 -18.77
C THR A 233 -0.67 -23.19 -20.00
N ASP A 234 -0.67 -24.51 -19.80
CA ASP A 234 -0.58 -25.47 -20.89
C ASP A 234 -1.83 -25.48 -21.78
N TYR A 235 -3.00 -25.14 -21.21
CA TYR A 235 -4.26 -25.02 -21.95
C TYR A 235 -4.35 -23.78 -22.85
N LEU A 236 -3.45 -22.79 -22.68
CA LEU A 236 -3.39 -21.62 -23.55
C LEU A 236 -2.74 -22.01 -24.89
N PRO A 237 -3.10 -21.32 -26.00
CA PRO A 237 -2.46 -21.53 -27.30
C PRO A 237 -0.94 -21.54 -27.22
N ASN A 238 -0.27 -22.33 -28.05
CA ASN A 238 1.19 -22.35 -28.12
C ASN A 238 1.67 -21.62 -29.38
N ASN A 239 1.80 -20.29 -29.29
CA ASN A 239 2.24 -19.43 -30.40
C ASN A 239 3.19 -18.33 -29.89
N GLU A 240 3.77 -17.55 -30.79
CA GLU A 240 4.75 -16.50 -30.42
C GLU A 240 4.17 -15.44 -29.47
N LYS A 241 2.86 -15.17 -29.51
CA LYS A 241 2.21 -14.20 -28.63
C LYS A 241 2.06 -14.71 -27.19
N THR A 242 1.81 -16.01 -27.00
CA THR A 242 1.64 -16.60 -25.66
C THR A 242 2.94 -17.02 -24.98
N LYS A 243 4.01 -17.21 -25.77
CA LYS A 243 5.32 -17.65 -25.29
C LYS A 243 5.88 -16.84 -24.10
N PRO A 244 5.80 -15.50 -24.06
CA PRO A 244 6.31 -14.70 -22.94
C PRO A 244 5.57 -14.98 -21.63
N LEU A 245 4.23 -15.05 -21.71
CA LEU A 245 3.37 -15.37 -20.58
C LEU A 245 3.71 -16.76 -20.03
N LYS A 246 3.86 -17.75 -20.92
CA LYS A 246 4.24 -19.11 -20.54
C LYS A 246 5.63 -19.16 -19.89
N ASP A 247 6.61 -18.44 -20.42
CA ASP A 247 7.96 -18.40 -19.86
C ASP A 247 8.02 -17.67 -18.51
N PHE A 248 7.20 -16.64 -18.31
CA PHE A 248 7.01 -16.02 -16.99
C PHE A 248 6.53 -17.05 -15.97
N PHE A 249 5.47 -17.80 -16.26
CA PHE A 249 4.94 -18.82 -15.35
C PHE A 249 5.81 -20.08 -15.24
N ARG A 250 6.77 -20.31 -16.16
CA ARG A 250 7.83 -21.32 -16.00
C ARG A 250 8.91 -20.89 -15.02
N LYS A 251 9.20 -19.59 -14.93
CA LYS A 251 10.11 -19.02 -13.92
C LYS A 251 9.44 -18.93 -12.56
N TYR A 252 8.20 -18.46 -12.52
CA TYR A 252 7.39 -18.27 -11.32
C TYR A 252 6.27 -19.31 -11.28
N THR A 253 6.59 -20.55 -10.89
CA THR A 253 5.65 -21.69 -11.03
C THR A 253 4.66 -21.87 -9.89
N GLU A 254 4.94 -21.28 -8.73
CA GLU A 254 4.17 -21.46 -7.49
C GLU A 254 3.89 -20.07 -6.87
N PRO A 255 2.78 -19.89 -6.14
CA PRO A 255 2.51 -18.61 -5.53
C PRO A 255 3.54 -18.30 -4.43
N ALA A 256 4.14 -17.11 -4.51
CA ALA A 256 5.07 -16.61 -3.52
C ALA A 256 4.33 -15.89 -2.37
N GLU A 257 4.95 -15.84 -1.19
CA GLU A 257 4.44 -15.03 -0.07
C GLU A 257 4.57 -13.53 -0.34
N VAL A 258 5.55 -13.12 -1.15
CA VAL A 258 5.83 -11.74 -1.52
C VAL A 258 6.16 -11.66 -3.00
N THR A 259 5.68 -10.61 -3.66
CA THR A 259 6.09 -10.29 -5.02
C THR A 259 7.39 -9.48 -4.97
N GLU A 260 8.47 -10.06 -5.48
CA GLU A 260 9.78 -9.39 -5.53
C GLU A 260 9.84 -8.36 -6.66
N HIS A 261 10.74 -7.37 -6.52
CA HIS A 261 10.95 -6.37 -7.56
C HIS A 261 11.36 -6.97 -8.91
N GLU A 262 12.13 -8.07 -8.90
CA GLU A 262 12.51 -8.79 -10.13
C GLU A 262 11.28 -9.36 -10.85
N MET A 263 10.32 -9.92 -10.11
CA MET A 263 9.07 -10.44 -10.68
C MET A 263 8.25 -9.33 -11.34
N HIS A 264 8.20 -8.13 -10.75
CA HIS A 264 7.56 -6.98 -11.39
C HIS A 264 8.26 -6.58 -12.70
N GLN A 265 9.59 -6.54 -12.73
CA GLN A 265 10.34 -6.20 -13.95
C GLN A 265 10.12 -7.24 -15.05
N ASP A 266 10.19 -8.52 -14.70
CA ASP A 266 9.94 -9.63 -15.62
C ASP A 266 8.52 -9.61 -16.17
N TRP A 267 7.54 -9.28 -15.33
CA TRP A 267 6.16 -9.11 -15.76
C TRP A 267 5.97 -7.91 -16.68
N CYS A 268 6.55 -6.75 -16.35
CA CYS A 268 6.45 -5.57 -17.21
C CYS A 268 7.02 -5.84 -18.62
N ARG A 269 8.05 -6.69 -18.73
CA ARG A 269 8.56 -7.15 -20.03
C ARG A 269 7.52 -7.96 -20.84
N VAL A 270 6.65 -8.73 -20.19
CA VAL A 270 5.58 -9.51 -20.86
C VAL A 270 4.60 -8.58 -21.56
N VAL A 271 4.23 -7.47 -20.92
CA VAL A 271 3.14 -6.58 -21.36
C VAL A 271 3.62 -5.29 -22.04
N ALA A 272 4.92 -5.00 -22.03
CA ALA A 272 5.51 -3.85 -22.74
C ALA A 272 5.66 -4.11 -24.24
N ASP A 273 5.55 -3.04 -25.04
CA ASP A 273 5.76 -3.03 -26.50
C ASP A 273 5.05 -4.17 -27.26
N LEU A 274 3.79 -4.41 -26.92
CA LEU A 274 2.93 -5.33 -27.66
C LEU A 274 2.58 -4.70 -29.01
N LYS A 275 2.73 -5.46 -30.11
CA LYS A 275 2.49 -4.98 -31.48
C LYS A 275 1.00 -5.03 -31.83
N ASN A 276 0.18 -4.37 -31.01
CA ASN A 276 -1.25 -4.23 -31.19
C ASN A 276 -1.64 -2.74 -31.12
N ALA A 277 -2.17 -2.20 -32.22
CA ALA A 277 -2.49 -0.78 -32.36
C ALA A 277 -3.68 -0.33 -31.49
N LYS A 278 -4.46 -1.25 -30.93
CA LYS A 278 -5.56 -0.94 -30.01
C LYS A 278 -5.08 -0.74 -28.55
N ILE A 279 -3.86 -1.18 -28.24
CA ILE A 279 -3.23 -0.98 -26.93
C ILE A 279 -2.57 0.40 -26.89
N LEU A 280 -2.88 1.16 -25.84
CA LEU A 280 -2.31 2.46 -25.53
C LEU A 280 -1.30 2.34 -24.39
N TYR A 281 -0.15 2.94 -24.64
CA TYR A 281 0.93 3.16 -23.69
C TYR A 281 1.12 4.66 -23.50
N LEU A 282 1.33 5.08 -22.25
CA LEU A 282 1.38 6.49 -21.84
C LEU A 282 2.79 7.07 -21.96
N LYS A 283 3.84 6.23 -21.90
CA LYS A 283 5.24 6.66 -21.98
C LYS A 283 5.90 6.27 -23.29
N GLU A 284 6.93 7.02 -23.64
CA GLU A 284 7.80 6.74 -24.78
C GLU A 284 8.35 5.30 -24.73
N LYS A 285 8.52 4.71 -25.92
CA LYS A 285 8.91 3.31 -26.10
C LYS A 285 7.89 2.31 -25.53
N THR A 286 6.60 2.65 -25.59
CA THR A 286 5.49 1.71 -25.32
C THR A 286 5.60 1.04 -23.94
N ASN A 287 5.75 1.87 -22.91
CA ASN A 287 5.71 1.50 -21.50
C ASN A 287 4.59 2.26 -20.80
N GLU A 288 4.20 1.80 -19.61
CA GLU A 288 3.08 2.34 -18.81
C GLU A 288 1.74 2.22 -19.54
N LEU A 289 0.96 1.18 -19.20
CA LEU A 289 -0.34 0.95 -19.80
C LEU A 289 -1.38 1.99 -19.34
N ASP A 290 -2.26 2.41 -20.25
CA ASP A 290 -3.48 3.12 -19.89
C ASP A 290 -4.40 2.20 -19.06
N SER A 291 -5.03 2.74 -18.01
CA SER A 291 -5.77 1.96 -17.02
C SER A 291 -7.17 1.55 -17.44
N SER A 292 -7.67 2.02 -18.59
CA SER A 292 -9.04 1.74 -19.04
C SER A 292 -9.30 0.25 -19.34
N LEU A 293 -10.56 -0.18 -19.20
CA LEU A 293 -10.92 -1.59 -19.29
C LEU A 293 -10.66 -2.19 -20.67
N LEU A 294 -11.06 -1.53 -21.78
CA LEU A 294 -10.78 -2.09 -23.11
C LEU A 294 -9.28 -2.23 -23.35
N ASN A 295 -8.49 -1.26 -22.89
CA ASN A 295 -7.03 -1.35 -22.99
C ASN A 295 -6.48 -2.58 -22.27
N ILE A 296 -6.94 -2.82 -21.03
CA ILE A 296 -6.63 -4.03 -20.24
C ILE A 296 -7.05 -5.30 -21.00
N LEU A 297 -8.27 -5.35 -21.54
CA LEU A 297 -8.77 -6.51 -22.28
C LEU A 297 -7.98 -6.79 -23.57
N TYR A 298 -7.52 -5.75 -24.28
CA TYR A 298 -6.65 -5.93 -25.43
C TYR A 298 -5.28 -6.48 -25.09
N VAL A 299 -4.69 -6.05 -23.97
CA VAL A 299 -3.45 -6.63 -23.45
C VAL A 299 -3.68 -8.11 -23.12
N VAL A 300 -4.76 -8.43 -22.39
CA VAL A 300 -5.15 -9.80 -22.02
C VAL A 300 -5.31 -10.68 -23.26
N SER A 301 -6.05 -10.21 -24.27
CA SER A 301 -6.27 -10.94 -25.52
C SER A 301 -4.95 -11.18 -26.28
N ASP A 302 -4.08 -10.18 -26.36
CA ASP A 302 -2.83 -10.29 -27.11
C ASP A 302 -1.90 -11.34 -26.49
N ILE A 303 -1.63 -11.26 -25.18
CA ILE A 303 -0.70 -12.17 -24.49
C ILE A 303 -1.27 -13.58 -24.27
N THR A 304 -2.58 -13.77 -24.44
CA THR A 304 -3.25 -15.10 -24.40
C THR A 304 -3.45 -15.70 -25.78
N GLY A 305 -2.94 -15.05 -26.83
CA GLY A 305 -2.86 -15.62 -28.17
C GLY A 305 -4.05 -15.29 -29.07
N ASN A 306 -4.84 -14.27 -28.73
CA ASN A 306 -6.01 -13.80 -29.48
C ASN A 306 -7.00 -14.93 -29.75
N LYS A 307 -7.50 -15.56 -28.68
CA LYS A 307 -8.59 -16.53 -28.79
C LYS A 307 -9.81 -15.84 -29.42
N GLU A 308 -10.41 -16.49 -30.42
CA GLU A 308 -11.52 -15.94 -31.21
C GLU A 308 -12.69 -15.48 -30.31
N GLU A 309 -13.12 -16.33 -29.38
CA GLU A 309 -14.19 -16.01 -28.43
C GLU A 309 -13.87 -14.77 -27.57
N VAL A 310 -12.63 -14.62 -27.11
CA VAL A 310 -12.19 -13.45 -26.33
C VAL A 310 -12.17 -12.19 -27.19
N VAL A 311 -11.72 -12.29 -28.45
CA VAL A 311 -11.68 -11.14 -29.36
C VAL A 311 -13.10 -10.67 -29.70
N ASN A 312 -14.02 -11.59 -29.98
CA ASN A 312 -15.40 -11.27 -30.31
C ASN A 312 -16.09 -10.51 -29.17
N GLU A 313 -15.96 -10.98 -27.92
CA GLU A 313 -16.53 -10.30 -26.75
C GLU A 313 -15.95 -8.89 -26.54
N ILE A 314 -14.65 -8.69 -26.84
CA ILE A 314 -14.04 -7.36 -26.76
C ILE A 314 -14.61 -6.43 -27.84
N GLU A 315 -14.81 -6.94 -29.05
CA GLU A 315 -15.41 -6.18 -30.15
C GLU A 315 -16.88 -5.81 -29.85
N GLU A 316 -17.65 -6.69 -29.22
CA GLU A 316 -19.01 -6.40 -28.75
C GLU A 316 -19.01 -5.25 -27.73
N ILE A 317 -18.07 -5.23 -26.78
CA ILE A 317 -17.92 -4.12 -25.82
C ILE A 317 -17.56 -2.81 -26.56
N GLU A 318 -16.68 -2.85 -27.57
CA GLU A 318 -16.36 -1.66 -28.37
C GLU A 318 -17.59 -1.10 -29.09
N GLU A 319 -18.40 -1.96 -29.70
CA GLU A 319 -19.64 -1.56 -30.39
C GLU A 319 -20.64 -0.94 -29.41
N LEU A 320 -20.76 -1.49 -28.19
CA LEU A 320 -21.63 -0.94 -27.15
C LEU A 320 -21.24 0.48 -26.71
N ILE A 321 -19.96 0.84 -26.79
CA ILE A 321 -19.43 2.14 -26.39
C ILE A 321 -19.55 3.18 -27.52
N ALA A 322 -19.52 2.75 -28.79
CA ALA A 322 -19.42 3.65 -29.95
C ALA A 322 -20.53 4.73 -30.00
N ASP A 323 -21.74 4.40 -29.54
CA ASP A 323 -22.91 5.30 -29.53
C ASP A 323 -23.20 5.95 -28.17
N LYS A 324 -22.25 5.89 -27.22
CA LYS A 324 -22.45 6.39 -25.85
C LYS A 324 -21.84 7.77 -25.62
N ASN A 325 -22.33 8.43 -24.57
CA ASN A 325 -21.77 9.67 -24.05
C ASN A 325 -20.97 9.41 -22.77
N ILE A 326 -20.11 10.36 -22.43
CA ILE A 326 -19.39 10.36 -21.15
C ILE A 326 -20.41 10.33 -19.99
N ASN A 327 -20.11 9.52 -18.98
CA ASN A 327 -20.95 9.19 -17.82
C ASN A 327 -22.12 8.23 -18.08
N ASP A 328 -22.32 7.75 -19.31
CA ASP A 328 -23.26 6.66 -19.55
C ASP A 328 -22.83 5.41 -18.79
N LYS A 329 -23.81 4.59 -18.42
CA LYS A 329 -23.60 3.33 -17.69
C LYS A 329 -23.80 2.15 -18.63
N ILE A 330 -22.84 1.24 -18.69
CA ILE A 330 -22.90 0.03 -19.51
C ILE A 330 -22.75 -1.20 -18.63
N ASP A 331 -23.65 -2.16 -18.82
CA ASP A 331 -23.53 -3.50 -18.23
C ASP A 331 -22.78 -4.41 -19.23
N ILE A 332 -21.72 -5.05 -18.74
CA ILE A 332 -20.83 -5.92 -19.52
C ILE A 332 -20.48 -7.19 -18.72
N GLU A 333 -21.26 -7.54 -17.69
CA GLU A 333 -20.98 -8.68 -16.82
C GLU A 333 -20.89 -10.00 -17.59
N GLU A 334 -21.77 -10.19 -18.58
CA GLU A 334 -21.80 -11.38 -19.42
C GLU A 334 -20.52 -11.50 -20.27
N SER A 335 -20.12 -10.44 -20.97
CA SER A 335 -18.89 -10.44 -21.78
C SER A 335 -17.64 -10.67 -20.94
N LEU A 336 -17.52 -10.01 -19.78
CA LEU A 336 -16.41 -10.25 -18.86
C LEU A 336 -16.42 -11.69 -18.34
N THR A 337 -17.59 -12.25 -18.06
CA THR A 337 -17.75 -13.65 -17.64
C THR A 337 -17.24 -14.60 -18.72
N THR A 338 -17.64 -14.40 -19.98
CA THR A 338 -17.18 -15.23 -21.12
C THR A 338 -15.66 -15.15 -21.27
N ILE A 339 -15.11 -13.92 -21.34
CA ILE A 339 -13.67 -13.68 -21.49
C ILE A 339 -12.87 -14.40 -20.40
N PHE A 340 -13.19 -14.15 -19.12
CA PHE A 340 -12.39 -14.69 -18.03
C PHE A 340 -12.61 -16.18 -17.79
N LYS A 341 -13.80 -16.73 -18.06
CA LYS A 341 -13.99 -18.19 -18.05
C LYS A 341 -13.16 -18.86 -19.13
N GLU A 342 -13.11 -18.31 -20.34
CA GLU A 342 -12.36 -18.91 -21.45
C GLU A 342 -10.84 -18.89 -21.21
N LEU A 343 -10.36 -17.86 -20.51
CA LEU A 343 -8.96 -17.69 -20.15
C LEU A 343 -8.54 -18.39 -18.86
N SER A 344 -9.47 -18.77 -17.98
CA SER A 344 -9.15 -19.40 -16.70
C SER A 344 -8.83 -20.88 -16.82
N ASN A 345 -7.87 -21.35 -16.01
CA ASN A 345 -7.61 -22.77 -15.77
C ASN A 345 -8.79 -23.41 -15.00
N ASN A 346 -9.32 -22.71 -14.00
CA ASN A 346 -10.51 -23.12 -13.28
C ASN A 346 -11.77 -22.51 -13.92
N LYS A 347 -12.58 -23.35 -14.58
CA LYS A 347 -13.81 -22.92 -15.27
C LYS A 347 -14.97 -22.59 -14.33
N ASN A 348 -14.89 -22.97 -13.04
CA ASN A 348 -15.86 -22.58 -12.01
C ASN A 348 -15.59 -21.16 -11.53
N LEU A 349 -15.66 -20.21 -12.46
CA LEU A 349 -15.37 -18.80 -12.26
C LEU A 349 -16.61 -17.97 -12.54
N GLU A 350 -16.85 -16.97 -11.70
CA GLU A 350 -17.95 -16.03 -11.78
C GLU A 350 -17.37 -14.61 -11.78
N VAL A 351 -17.96 -13.75 -12.61
CA VAL A 351 -17.72 -12.31 -12.58
C VAL A 351 -18.96 -11.65 -12.03
N GLU A 352 -18.79 -10.69 -11.13
CA GLU A 352 -19.87 -9.84 -10.64
C GLU A 352 -19.41 -8.39 -10.84
N CYS A 353 -20.17 -7.58 -11.57
CA CYS A 353 -19.83 -6.17 -11.72
C CYS A 353 -21.07 -5.27 -11.69
N VAL A 354 -20.87 -4.06 -11.20
CA VAL A 354 -21.84 -2.97 -11.42
C VAL A 354 -21.64 -2.38 -12.80
N ALA A 355 -22.63 -1.63 -13.30
CA ALA A 355 -22.51 -0.96 -14.58
C ALA A 355 -21.28 -0.03 -14.61
N PHE A 356 -20.42 -0.24 -15.60
CA PHE A 356 -19.24 0.56 -15.87
C PHE A 356 -19.63 1.94 -16.36
N THR A 357 -18.80 2.93 -16.04
CA THR A 357 -18.97 4.31 -16.49
C THR A 357 -18.17 4.53 -17.76
N VAL A 358 -18.82 5.09 -18.78
CA VAL A 358 -18.13 5.57 -19.98
C VAL A 358 -17.32 6.81 -19.60
N GLY A 359 -16.01 6.73 -19.76
CA GLY A 359 -15.08 7.82 -19.58
C GLY A 359 -14.25 8.06 -20.83
N THR A 360 -13.12 8.74 -20.67
CA THR A 360 -12.25 9.11 -21.78
C THR A 360 -10.81 8.72 -21.46
N ARG A 361 -10.15 8.05 -22.40
CA ARG A 361 -8.71 7.71 -22.34
C ARG A 361 -7.85 8.94 -22.54
N GLU A 362 -6.55 8.80 -22.32
CA GLU A 362 -5.60 9.88 -22.61
C GLU A 362 -5.61 10.33 -24.09
N ASP A 363 -5.81 9.39 -25.02
CA ASP A 363 -5.91 9.66 -26.47
C ASP A 363 -7.27 10.23 -26.92
N LYS A 364 -8.14 10.59 -25.97
CA LYS A 364 -9.48 11.18 -26.16
C LYS A 364 -10.54 10.25 -26.75
N LYS A 365 -10.28 8.94 -26.83
CA LYS A 365 -11.32 7.95 -27.16
C LYS A 365 -12.14 7.57 -25.93
N LEU A 366 -13.38 7.13 -26.17
CA LEU A 366 -14.25 6.60 -25.13
C LEU A 366 -13.79 5.22 -24.66
N ASP A 367 -13.94 4.93 -23.38
CA ASP A 367 -13.62 3.64 -22.75
C ASP A 367 -14.37 3.50 -21.42
N LEU A 368 -14.13 2.42 -20.69
CA LEU A 368 -14.88 2.05 -19.48
C LEU A 368 -14.02 2.09 -18.21
N PHE A 369 -14.64 2.63 -17.16
CA PHE A 369 -14.08 2.74 -15.81
C PHE A 369 -15.10 2.27 -14.77
N GLY A 370 -14.64 1.52 -13.78
CA GLY A 370 -15.51 0.85 -12.83
C GLY A 370 -14.78 -0.25 -12.08
N GLU A 371 -15.54 -1.17 -11.52
CA GLU A 371 -15.01 -2.26 -10.72
C GLU A 371 -15.73 -3.57 -11.06
N PHE A 372 -14.99 -4.67 -10.96
CA PHE A 372 -15.57 -6.01 -11.10
C PHE A 372 -14.91 -6.98 -10.12
N LYS A 373 -15.67 -7.95 -9.66
CA LYS A 373 -15.21 -9.03 -8.80
C LYS A 373 -14.97 -10.25 -9.67
N LEU A 374 -13.81 -10.87 -9.51
CA LEU A 374 -13.49 -12.17 -10.08
C LEU A 374 -13.50 -13.20 -8.96
N ALA A 375 -14.48 -14.10 -8.94
CA ALA A 375 -14.62 -15.09 -7.89
C ALA A 375 -14.70 -16.50 -8.47
N TYR A 376 -13.80 -17.38 -8.07
CA TYR A 376 -13.82 -18.78 -8.47
C TYR A 376 -14.19 -19.66 -7.27
N THR A 377 -14.76 -20.81 -7.59
CA THR A 377 -15.20 -21.81 -6.63
C THR A 377 -14.37 -23.08 -6.77
N PHE A 378 -13.85 -23.59 -5.65
CA PHE A 378 -13.15 -24.87 -5.60
C PHE A 378 -13.47 -25.59 -4.28
N ASN A 379 -13.86 -26.87 -4.35
CA ASN A 379 -14.35 -27.63 -3.19
C ASN A 379 -15.39 -26.87 -2.37
N GLU A 380 -16.43 -26.34 -3.05
CA GLU A 380 -17.54 -25.57 -2.47
C GLU A 380 -17.13 -24.26 -1.76
N ARG A 381 -15.87 -23.85 -1.88
CA ARG A 381 -15.36 -22.59 -1.32
C ARG A 381 -15.18 -21.56 -2.42
N LYS A 382 -15.74 -20.37 -2.21
CA LYS A 382 -15.63 -19.22 -3.11
C LYS A 382 -14.53 -18.28 -2.62
N LYS A 383 -13.63 -17.90 -3.51
CA LYS A 383 -12.54 -16.95 -3.28
C LYS A 383 -12.40 -16.06 -4.49
N GLY A 384 -11.85 -14.86 -4.30
CA GLY A 384 -11.70 -13.97 -5.42
C GLY A 384 -11.02 -12.67 -5.09
N ILE A 385 -10.98 -11.81 -6.10
CA ILE A 385 -10.40 -10.48 -6.08
C ILE A 385 -11.45 -9.47 -6.55
N LEU A 386 -11.37 -8.24 -6.05
CA LEU A 386 -12.00 -7.07 -6.62
C LEU A 386 -10.94 -6.32 -7.43
N VAL A 387 -11.25 -6.02 -8.69
CA VAL A 387 -10.43 -5.22 -9.57
C VAL A 387 -11.10 -3.87 -9.74
N GLU A 388 -10.38 -2.80 -9.40
CA GLU A 388 -10.85 -1.43 -9.55
C GLU A 388 -10.08 -0.73 -10.67
N ILE A 389 -10.81 -0.09 -11.57
CA ILE A 389 -10.28 0.63 -12.74
C ILE A 389 -10.75 2.08 -12.67
N LYS A 390 -9.82 2.97 -12.36
CA LYS A 390 -10.02 4.42 -12.34
C LYS A 390 -9.21 5.07 -13.46
N SER A 391 -9.51 6.32 -13.78
CA SER A 391 -8.70 7.09 -14.73
C SER A 391 -7.29 7.25 -14.19
N GLY A 392 -6.29 6.73 -14.92
CA GLY A 392 -4.88 6.81 -14.56
C GLY A 392 -4.42 5.85 -13.45
N HIS A 393 -5.29 4.99 -12.91
CA HIS A 393 -4.92 4.07 -11.84
C HIS A 393 -5.75 2.77 -11.90
N SER A 394 -5.12 1.66 -11.51
CA SER A 394 -5.82 0.39 -11.28
C SER A 394 -5.31 -0.25 -10.00
N SER A 395 -6.22 -0.86 -9.25
CA SER A 395 -5.88 -1.54 -7.99
C SER A 395 -6.62 -2.87 -7.89
N ILE A 396 -6.15 -3.69 -6.95
CA ILE A 396 -6.73 -4.99 -6.64
C ILE A 396 -6.85 -5.17 -5.13
N SER A 397 -7.95 -5.77 -4.70
CA SER A 397 -8.14 -6.18 -3.31
C SER A 397 -8.71 -7.59 -3.24
N LEU A 398 -8.54 -8.23 -2.09
CA LEU A 398 -9.02 -9.59 -1.84
C LEU A 398 -10.48 -9.52 -1.39
N LEU A 399 -11.35 -10.36 -1.95
CA LEU A 399 -12.71 -10.50 -1.42
C LEU A 399 -12.63 -11.13 -0.02
N GLU A 400 -13.44 -10.63 0.92
CA GLU A 400 -13.38 -11.05 2.34
C GLU A 400 -13.48 -12.58 2.55
N ASP A 401 -12.93 -12.99 3.68
CA ASP A 401 -12.14 -14.21 3.92
C ASP A 401 -12.83 -15.59 3.72
N SER A 402 -12.01 -16.61 3.41
CA SER A 402 -12.43 -17.89 2.79
C SER A 402 -12.09 -19.17 3.54
N LEU A 403 -11.41 -19.05 4.67
CA LEU A 403 -11.21 -20.21 5.52
C LEU A 403 -12.45 -20.35 6.37
N SER A 404 -13.02 -21.56 6.38
CA SER A 404 -14.10 -21.88 7.31
C SER A 404 -13.62 -21.69 8.75
N ILE A 405 -14.54 -21.48 9.69
CA ILE A 405 -14.19 -21.37 11.12
C ILE A 405 -13.39 -22.61 11.57
N GLU A 406 -13.72 -23.79 11.04
CA GLU A 406 -13.01 -25.03 11.32
C GLU A 406 -11.57 -25.02 10.81
N GLU A 407 -11.35 -24.58 9.57
CA GLU A 407 -10.01 -24.49 8.98
C GLU A 407 -9.13 -23.49 9.73
N LYS A 408 -9.70 -22.32 10.07
CA LYS A 408 -9.01 -21.32 10.91
C LYS A 408 -8.60 -21.91 12.25
N ASN A 409 -9.48 -22.69 12.88
CA ASN A 409 -9.18 -23.35 14.15
C ASN A 409 -8.06 -24.39 14.02
N ILE A 410 -8.05 -25.19 12.95
CA ILE A 410 -6.99 -26.18 12.70
C ILE A 410 -5.63 -25.49 12.53
N ILE A 411 -5.56 -24.44 11.71
CA ILE A 411 -4.30 -23.71 11.51
C ILE A 411 -3.89 -23.02 12.82
N LYS A 412 -4.83 -22.41 13.55
CA LYS A 412 -4.57 -21.78 14.86
C LYS A 412 -4.03 -22.79 15.87
N GLU A 413 -4.56 -24.01 15.92
CA GLU A 413 -4.06 -25.08 16.79
C GLU A 413 -2.61 -25.45 16.44
N LYS A 414 -2.30 -25.59 15.15
CA LYS A 414 -0.95 -25.88 14.67
C LYS A 414 0.02 -24.75 15.04
N LEU A 415 -0.34 -23.50 14.80
CA LEU A 415 0.44 -22.32 15.19
C LEU A 415 0.67 -22.28 16.70
N THR A 416 -0.36 -22.53 17.50
CA THR A 416 -0.26 -22.55 18.97
C THR A 416 0.68 -23.66 19.47
N LYS A 417 0.65 -24.84 18.84
CA LYS A 417 1.60 -25.92 19.14
C LYS A 417 3.04 -25.51 18.87
N VAL A 418 3.28 -24.84 17.75
CA VAL A 418 4.61 -24.30 17.42
C VAL A 418 4.99 -23.22 18.43
N GLN A 419 4.10 -22.28 18.73
CA GLN A 419 4.32 -21.23 19.74
C GLN A 419 4.77 -21.82 21.08
N ASN A 420 4.04 -22.81 21.61
CA ASN A 420 4.36 -23.50 22.86
C ASN A 420 5.75 -24.16 22.85
N THR A 421 6.16 -24.68 21.69
CA THR A 421 7.51 -25.27 21.53
C THR A 421 8.61 -24.24 21.72
N TYR A 422 8.37 -22.98 21.31
CA TYR A 422 9.35 -21.90 21.34
C TYR A 422 9.17 -20.91 22.50
N SER A 423 8.17 -21.08 23.36
CA SER A 423 7.88 -20.16 24.46
C SER A 423 9.04 -19.97 25.44
N ASN A 424 9.81 -21.02 25.71
CA ASN A 424 10.89 -21.05 26.70
C ASN A 424 12.28 -21.28 26.09
N VAL A 425 12.39 -21.32 24.76
CA VAL A 425 13.67 -21.58 24.08
C VAL A 425 14.42 -20.26 23.93
N GLU A 426 15.52 -20.11 24.66
CA GLU A 426 16.33 -18.89 24.69
C GLU A 426 17.46 -18.92 23.64
N ASN A 427 17.12 -18.65 22.37
CA ASN A 427 18.11 -18.34 21.34
C ASN A 427 17.51 -17.49 20.21
N TYR A 428 18.38 -16.96 19.35
CA TYR A 428 18.00 -16.08 18.25
C TYR A 428 16.99 -16.71 17.29
N THR A 429 17.27 -17.92 16.81
CA THR A 429 16.38 -18.66 15.88
C THR A 429 14.99 -18.89 16.48
N ALA A 430 14.93 -19.27 17.75
CA ALA A 430 13.67 -19.46 18.47
C ALA A 430 12.87 -18.16 18.60
N CYS A 431 13.54 -17.03 18.82
CA CYS A 431 12.91 -15.72 18.87
C CYS A 431 12.32 -15.31 17.50
N ILE A 432 13.04 -15.55 16.39
CA ILE A 432 12.54 -15.31 15.03
C ILE A 432 11.28 -16.16 14.76
N ILE A 433 11.35 -17.46 15.03
CA ILE A 433 10.22 -18.37 14.83
C ILE A 433 9.04 -17.94 15.70
N ARG A 434 9.27 -17.64 16.98
CA ARG A 434 8.22 -17.17 17.89
C ARG A 434 7.57 -15.88 17.38
N GLN A 435 8.35 -14.92 16.89
CA GLN A 435 7.81 -13.68 16.32
C GLN A 435 6.97 -13.95 15.07
N TYR A 436 7.46 -14.78 14.14
CA TYR A 436 6.70 -15.17 12.95
C TYR A 436 5.34 -15.76 13.32
N ILE A 437 5.32 -16.73 14.26
CA ILE A 437 4.08 -17.36 14.73
C ILE A 437 3.13 -16.35 15.37
N ASN A 438 3.66 -15.40 16.15
CA ASN A 438 2.83 -14.35 16.77
C ASN A 438 2.21 -13.41 15.72
N LEU A 439 2.92 -13.10 14.63
CA LEU A 439 2.37 -12.32 13.52
C LEU A 439 1.27 -13.09 12.78
N GLU A 440 1.49 -14.37 12.48
CA GLU A 440 0.48 -15.21 11.82
C GLU A 440 -0.78 -15.39 12.67
N LEU A 441 -0.63 -15.57 13.98
CA LEU A 441 -1.78 -15.61 14.91
C LEU A 441 -2.52 -14.27 14.96
N ALA A 442 -1.80 -13.15 15.01
CA ALA A 442 -2.39 -11.82 15.03
C ALA A 442 -3.19 -11.53 13.75
N LYS A 443 -2.69 -11.95 12.58
CA LYS A 443 -3.42 -11.86 11.29
C LYS A 443 -4.76 -12.60 11.36
N MET A 444 -4.79 -13.81 11.93
CA MET A 444 -6.03 -14.60 12.07
C MET A 444 -7.05 -13.95 13.01
N GLU A 445 -6.58 -13.20 14.01
CA GLU A 445 -7.42 -12.45 14.94
C GLU A 445 -7.83 -11.07 14.40
N LYS A 446 -7.49 -10.77 13.14
CA LYS A 446 -7.66 -9.46 12.49
C LYS A 446 -7.02 -8.32 13.30
N GLU A 447 -5.97 -8.61 14.06
CA GLU A 447 -5.16 -7.57 14.69
C GLU A 447 -4.38 -6.82 13.63
N SER A 448 -4.52 -5.50 13.62
CA SER A 448 -3.84 -4.66 12.65
C SER A 448 -2.36 -4.48 13.00
N ALA A 449 -1.46 -4.97 12.14
CA ALA A 449 -0.03 -4.66 12.18
C ALA A 449 0.22 -3.14 12.21
N LEU A 450 -0.57 -2.38 11.44
CA LEU A 450 -0.53 -0.93 11.41
C LEU A 450 -0.76 -0.32 12.80
N ARG A 451 -1.66 -0.88 13.61
CA ARG A 451 -1.90 -0.39 14.97
C ARG A 451 -0.65 -0.51 15.86
N LYS A 452 0.05 -1.64 15.79
CA LYS A 452 1.30 -1.84 16.56
C LYS A 452 2.38 -0.85 16.11
N ILE A 453 2.50 -0.63 14.81
CA ILE A 453 3.41 0.39 14.24
C ILE A 453 3.04 1.81 14.71
N GLN A 454 1.76 2.15 14.72
CA GLN A 454 1.29 3.45 15.21
C GLN A 454 1.59 3.62 16.71
N GLU A 455 1.43 2.58 17.52
CA GLU A 455 1.82 2.57 18.93
C GLU A 455 3.33 2.77 19.09
N SER A 456 4.18 2.10 18.29
CA SER A 456 5.62 2.33 18.25
C SER A 456 5.98 3.79 17.90
N ILE A 457 5.35 4.36 16.86
CA ILE A 457 5.56 5.76 16.44
C ILE A 457 5.17 6.73 17.55
N ARG A 458 4.11 6.43 18.30
CA ARG A 458 3.64 7.26 19.42
C ARG A 458 4.57 7.19 20.64
N ASN A 459 5.13 6.01 20.91
CA ASN A 459 5.89 5.76 22.14
C ASN A 459 7.41 6.00 21.97
N ASN A 460 7.96 5.85 20.77
CA ASN A 460 9.40 5.86 20.52
C ASN A 460 9.80 7.00 19.56
N HIS A 461 10.16 8.15 20.12
CA HIS A 461 10.61 9.32 19.34
C HIS A 461 11.95 9.12 18.61
N ASP A 462 12.82 8.25 19.13
CA ASP A 462 14.21 8.12 18.66
C ASP A 462 14.56 6.72 18.12
N ASN A 463 13.72 5.70 18.32
CA ASN A 463 13.99 4.33 17.88
C ASN A 463 12.85 3.80 17.00
N ILE A 464 13.20 3.30 15.82
CA ILE A 464 12.25 2.72 14.84
C ILE A 464 12.40 1.20 14.70
N ASN A 465 13.34 0.59 15.43
CA ASN A 465 13.73 -0.79 15.16
C ASN A 465 12.59 -1.80 15.42
N ASP A 466 11.75 -1.55 16.43
CA ASP A 466 10.60 -2.40 16.76
C ASP A 466 9.53 -2.39 15.66
N ILE A 467 9.39 -1.29 14.91
CA ILE A 467 8.47 -1.18 13.77
C ILE A 467 8.71 -2.30 12.75
N PHE A 468 9.96 -2.63 12.47
CA PHE A 468 10.34 -3.67 11.50
C PHE A 468 10.03 -5.10 11.96
N LEU A 469 9.57 -5.28 13.21
CA LEU A 469 9.13 -6.58 13.73
C LEU A 469 7.63 -6.80 13.58
N HIS A 470 6.87 -5.81 13.10
CA HIS A 470 5.41 -5.88 12.97
C HIS A 470 4.92 -6.35 11.60
N GLY A 471 5.79 -6.95 10.81
CA GLY A 471 5.46 -7.48 9.47
C GLY A 471 6.01 -6.60 8.35
N MET A 472 5.80 -7.06 7.13
CA MET A 472 6.34 -6.40 5.93
C MET A 472 5.53 -5.15 5.58
N LEU A 473 6.23 -4.12 5.09
CA LEU A 473 5.66 -2.83 4.67
C LEU A 473 5.60 -2.76 3.15
N VAL A 474 4.79 -3.62 2.54
CA VAL A 474 4.75 -3.80 1.08
C VAL A 474 3.80 -2.81 0.42
N SER A 475 2.56 -2.74 0.90
CA SER A 475 1.50 -1.98 0.22
C SER A 475 1.66 -0.47 0.33
N VAL A 476 1.30 0.23 -0.74
CA VAL A 476 1.25 1.70 -0.75
C VAL A 476 0.31 2.23 0.34
N ASP A 477 -0.87 1.64 0.51
CA ASP A 477 -1.85 2.08 1.51
C ASP A 477 -1.31 2.00 2.94
N GLN A 478 -0.55 0.94 3.26
CA GLN A 478 0.07 0.78 4.56
C GLN A 478 1.15 1.82 4.78
N LYS A 479 1.99 2.07 3.76
CA LYS A 479 3.02 3.13 3.81
C LYS A 479 2.39 4.50 3.97
N ALA A 480 1.36 4.81 3.19
CA ALA A 480 0.59 6.06 3.27
C ALA A 480 0.00 6.23 4.67
N SER A 481 -0.65 5.20 5.20
CA SER A 481 -1.23 5.22 6.55
C SER A 481 -0.21 5.50 7.64
N ILE A 482 1.01 4.96 7.52
CA ILE A 482 2.11 5.23 8.44
C ILE A 482 2.58 6.69 8.34
N VAL A 483 2.80 7.19 7.12
CA VAL A 483 3.22 8.58 6.87
C VAL A 483 2.17 9.57 7.38
N ARG A 484 0.90 9.34 7.07
CA ARG A 484 -0.24 10.13 7.57
C ARG A 484 -0.24 10.17 9.10
N TYR A 485 -0.14 9.00 9.74
CA TYR A 485 -0.13 8.91 11.19
C TYR A 485 1.01 9.72 11.81
N PHE A 486 2.24 9.57 11.28
CA PHE A 486 3.39 10.35 11.72
C PHE A 486 3.14 11.87 11.58
N LEU A 487 2.68 12.33 10.41
CA LEU A 487 2.45 13.75 10.15
C LEU A 487 1.40 14.36 11.10
N VAL A 488 0.35 13.58 11.43
CA VAL A 488 -0.71 14.00 12.37
C VAL A 488 -0.19 14.03 13.80
N MET A 489 0.52 13.00 14.25
CA MET A 489 1.01 12.94 15.63
C MET A 489 2.06 14.02 15.90
N TYR A 490 2.97 14.26 14.94
CA TYR A 490 4.09 15.21 15.06
C TYR A 490 3.83 16.56 14.38
N ARG A 491 2.56 16.94 14.23
CA ARG A 491 2.13 18.18 13.55
C ARG A 491 2.60 19.48 14.21
N ASN A 492 2.97 19.43 15.49
CA ASN A 492 3.40 20.59 16.28
C ASN A 492 4.87 20.50 16.72
N ASP A 493 5.47 19.32 16.60
CA ASP A 493 6.87 19.06 16.89
C ASP A 493 7.75 19.56 15.75
N ASN A 494 8.91 20.09 16.09
CA ASN A 494 9.94 20.46 15.13
C ASN A 494 11.06 19.43 15.20
N LEU A 495 10.86 18.29 14.55
CA LEU A 495 11.85 17.22 14.51
C LEU A 495 13.01 17.59 13.57
N SER A 496 14.22 17.14 13.90
CA SER A 496 15.33 17.28 12.96
C SER A 496 15.13 16.37 11.75
N LYS A 497 15.56 16.79 10.56
CA LYS A 497 15.61 15.92 9.36
C LYS A 497 16.39 14.61 9.57
N ASN A 498 17.28 14.59 10.57
CA ASN A 498 18.07 13.40 10.93
C ASN A 498 17.39 12.52 11.97
N ASN A 499 16.23 12.91 12.50
CA ASN A 499 15.43 12.07 13.40
C ASN A 499 15.07 10.75 12.69
N SER A 500 15.07 9.65 13.43
CA SER A 500 14.88 8.30 12.88
C SER A 500 13.49 8.10 12.27
N LEU A 501 12.44 8.66 12.88
CA LEU A 501 11.08 8.63 12.33
C LEU A 501 10.96 9.46 11.05
N VAL A 502 11.55 10.66 11.02
CA VAL A 502 11.56 11.51 9.79
C VAL A 502 12.26 10.78 8.64
N ARG A 503 13.42 10.15 8.91
CA ARG A 503 14.14 9.37 7.89
C ARG A 503 13.35 8.14 7.46
N PHE A 504 12.68 7.47 8.40
CA PHE A 504 11.85 6.31 8.13
C PHE A 504 10.70 6.67 7.19
N THR A 505 9.90 7.69 7.51
CA THR A 505 8.79 8.12 6.65
C THR A 505 9.28 8.68 5.32
N ASN A 506 10.41 9.40 5.29
CA ASN A 506 11.03 9.84 4.05
C ASN A 506 11.45 8.66 3.16
N ASN A 507 11.94 7.56 3.75
CA ASN A 507 12.26 6.34 2.99
C ASN A 507 10.98 5.64 2.48
N LEU A 508 9.89 5.64 3.24
CA LEU A 508 8.60 5.11 2.77
C LEU A 508 8.12 5.90 1.54
N ILE A 509 8.14 7.24 1.62
CA ILE A 509 7.82 8.15 0.51
C ILE A 509 8.73 7.87 -0.70
N GLY A 510 10.05 7.78 -0.49
CA GLY A 510 11.01 7.50 -1.54
C GLY A 510 10.90 6.11 -2.18
N SER A 511 10.26 5.15 -1.50
CA SER A 511 10.03 3.79 -2.01
C SER A 511 8.73 3.63 -2.81
N THR A 512 7.91 4.67 -2.90
CA THR A 512 6.57 4.64 -3.49
C THR A 512 6.59 5.35 -4.86
N PRO A 513 5.86 4.87 -5.88
CA PRO A 513 5.80 5.49 -7.21
C PRO A 513 4.97 6.78 -7.19
N LEU A 514 5.56 7.88 -6.73
CA LEU A 514 4.88 9.18 -6.67
C LEU A 514 4.57 9.79 -8.04
N ASP A 515 5.04 9.23 -9.14
CA ASP A 515 4.67 9.65 -10.49
C ASP A 515 3.19 9.37 -10.81
N ASP A 516 2.59 8.39 -10.12
CA ASP A 516 1.15 8.12 -10.10
C ASP A 516 0.43 9.13 -9.19
N LEU A 517 -0.60 9.80 -9.72
CA LEU A 517 -1.29 10.91 -9.02
C LEU A 517 -2.07 10.43 -7.80
N GLU A 518 -2.81 9.32 -7.91
CA GLU A 518 -3.59 8.74 -6.80
C GLU A 518 -2.65 8.39 -5.64
N THR A 519 -1.56 7.69 -5.95
CA THR A 519 -0.49 7.31 -5.02
C THR A 519 0.14 8.53 -4.35
N ARG A 520 0.43 9.57 -5.14
CA ARG A 520 1.04 10.82 -4.64
C ARG A 520 0.12 11.51 -3.64
N ASN A 521 -1.16 11.66 -3.97
CA ASN A 521 -2.17 12.25 -3.09
C ASN A 521 -2.24 11.42 -1.80
N ASP A 522 -2.40 10.11 -1.93
CA ASP A 522 -2.52 9.24 -0.77
C ASP A 522 -1.33 9.35 0.20
N MET A 523 -0.11 9.47 -0.32
CA MET A 523 1.10 9.63 0.49
C MET A 523 1.25 11.03 1.11
N LEU A 524 0.85 12.08 0.39
CA LEU A 524 1.30 13.46 0.68
C LEU A 524 0.20 14.41 1.17
N ASP A 525 -1.08 14.08 1.05
CA ASP A 525 -2.19 14.99 1.42
C ASP A 525 -2.10 15.54 2.84
N TYR A 526 -1.60 14.72 3.77
CA TYR A 526 -1.46 15.10 5.18
C TYR A 526 -0.31 16.07 5.45
N CYS A 527 0.55 16.35 4.47
CA CYS A 527 1.60 17.35 4.62
C CYS A 527 1.04 18.74 4.89
N ILE A 528 -0.15 19.07 4.39
CA ILE A 528 -0.77 20.38 4.62
C ILE A 528 -1.07 20.64 6.10
N LEU A 529 -1.24 19.57 6.90
CA LEU A 529 -1.51 19.67 8.33
C LEU A 529 -0.23 19.82 9.18
N ASN A 530 0.94 19.62 8.55
CA ASN A 530 2.24 19.66 9.21
C ASN A 530 3.15 20.72 8.57
N LYS A 531 3.36 21.83 9.30
CA LYS A 531 4.15 22.97 8.83
C LYS A 531 5.60 22.60 8.46
N ASP A 532 6.14 21.54 9.03
CA ASP A 532 7.51 21.10 8.84
C ASP A 532 7.66 20.05 7.73
N CYS A 533 6.58 19.69 6.99
CA CYS A 533 6.66 18.68 5.92
C CYS A 533 7.74 18.99 4.88
N LYS A 534 7.87 20.28 4.48
CA LYS A 534 8.92 20.73 3.55
C LYS A 534 10.33 20.51 4.08
N ASN A 535 10.52 20.62 5.40
CA ASN A 535 11.80 20.37 6.06
C ASN A 535 12.08 18.87 6.20
N TYR A 536 11.04 18.07 6.44
CA TYR A 536 11.13 16.62 6.57
C TYR A 536 11.46 15.94 5.25
N TYR A 537 10.85 16.39 4.15
CA TYR A 537 10.91 15.69 2.86
C TYR A 537 11.43 16.61 1.74
N PRO A 538 12.72 17.01 1.76
CA PRO A 538 13.28 17.87 0.71
C PRO A 538 13.33 17.19 -0.67
N GLY A 539 13.29 15.85 -0.73
CA GLY A 539 13.41 15.09 -1.97
C GLY A 539 12.18 15.13 -2.89
N ILE A 540 11.04 15.67 -2.43
CA ILE A 540 9.79 15.78 -3.19
C ILE A 540 9.48 17.23 -3.57
N GLU A 541 10.52 18.06 -3.74
CA GLU A 541 10.37 19.50 -3.98
C GLU A 541 9.42 19.84 -5.13
N SER A 542 9.52 19.07 -6.23
CA SER A 542 8.67 19.22 -7.41
C SER A 542 7.18 19.02 -7.16
N CYS A 543 6.81 18.30 -6.10
CA CYS A 543 5.42 17.99 -5.79
C CYS A 543 4.76 19.04 -4.88
N TRP A 544 5.51 19.97 -4.29
CA TRP A 544 4.96 20.85 -3.24
C TRP A 544 3.89 21.81 -3.74
N GLU A 545 3.95 22.29 -4.98
CA GLU A 545 2.91 23.19 -5.51
C GLU A 545 1.55 22.48 -5.58
N GLU A 546 1.55 21.23 -6.03
CA GLU A 546 0.36 20.39 -6.11
C GLU A 546 -0.14 19.97 -4.72
N VAL A 547 0.77 19.56 -3.84
CA VAL A 547 0.43 19.08 -2.47
C VAL A 547 -0.08 20.20 -1.56
N THR A 548 0.28 21.46 -1.82
CA THR A 548 -0.11 22.59 -0.95
C THR A 548 -1.30 23.40 -1.44
N THR A 549 -1.90 23.04 -2.58
CA THR A 549 -3.04 23.76 -3.15
C THR A 549 -4.32 22.92 -3.11
N PHE A 550 -5.37 23.42 -2.44
CA PHE A 550 -6.70 22.82 -2.55
C PHE A 550 -7.29 23.14 -3.91
N THR A 551 -7.20 22.19 -4.83
CA THR A 551 -7.73 22.34 -6.19
C THR A 551 -9.20 21.95 -6.30
N SER A 552 -9.75 21.19 -5.33
CA SER A 552 -11.16 20.76 -5.39
C SER A 552 -11.84 20.55 -4.03
N GLU A 553 -13.16 20.72 -4.02
CA GLU A 553 -14.05 20.38 -2.90
C GLU A 553 -14.01 18.89 -2.55
N TYR A 554 -13.93 18.03 -3.57
CA TYR A 554 -13.87 16.58 -3.40
C TYR A 554 -12.71 16.18 -2.48
N HIS A 555 -11.52 16.70 -2.78
CA HIS A 555 -10.31 16.42 -2.02
C HIS A 555 -10.40 16.87 -0.55
N SER A 556 -10.97 18.06 -0.29
CA SER A 556 -11.20 18.54 1.07
C SER A 556 -12.19 17.65 1.84
N ASN A 557 -13.28 17.22 1.20
CA ASN A 557 -14.26 16.31 1.82
C ASN A 557 -13.63 14.96 2.16
N GLU A 558 -12.82 14.41 1.26
CA GLU A 558 -12.13 13.14 1.47
C GLU A 558 -11.19 13.21 2.68
N LEU A 559 -10.38 14.28 2.78
CA LEU A 559 -9.50 14.47 3.92
C LEU A 559 -10.26 14.64 5.25
N ILE A 560 -11.39 15.35 5.23
CA ILE A 560 -12.27 15.48 6.41
C ILE A 560 -12.82 14.12 6.82
N ASN A 561 -13.25 13.31 5.85
CA ASN A 561 -13.74 11.97 6.10
C ASN A 561 -12.64 11.08 6.72
N LYS A 562 -11.44 11.08 6.13
CA LYS A 562 -10.26 10.37 6.66
C LYS A 562 -9.95 10.80 8.11
N ILE A 563 -10.02 12.09 8.42
CA ILE A 563 -9.77 12.62 9.79
C ILE A 563 -10.90 12.26 10.75
N LEU A 564 -12.16 12.53 10.43
CA LEU A 564 -13.27 12.43 11.37
C LEU A 564 -13.83 11.02 11.48
N VAL A 565 -13.94 10.31 10.37
CA VAL A 565 -14.66 9.04 10.24
C VAL A 565 -13.72 7.84 10.30
N GLU A 566 -12.69 7.80 9.45
CA GLU A 566 -11.85 6.61 9.28
C GLU A 566 -10.75 6.49 10.35
N SER A 567 -10.24 7.61 10.86
CA SER A 567 -9.16 7.57 11.84
C SER A 567 -9.61 7.25 13.27
N ASN A 568 -8.74 6.59 14.01
CA ASN A 568 -8.86 6.32 15.44
C ASN A 568 -8.17 7.38 16.32
N TYR A 569 -8.02 8.61 15.82
CA TYR A 569 -7.39 9.71 16.58
C TYR A 569 -8.27 10.13 17.77
N SER A 570 -7.62 10.66 18.82
CA SER A 570 -8.33 11.27 19.95
C SER A 570 -9.10 12.53 19.51
N LEU A 571 -10.11 12.92 20.30
CA LEU A 571 -10.90 14.12 20.03
C LEU A 571 -10.01 15.36 19.85
N ASP A 572 -9.03 15.57 20.74
CA ASP A 572 -8.13 16.73 20.68
C ASP A 572 -7.33 16.77 19.37
N VAL A 573 -6.82 15.63 18.92
CA VAL A 573 -6.07 15.53 17.65
C VAL A 573 -7.00 15.83 16.47
N LYS A 574 -8.23 15.28 16.48
CA LYS A 574 -9.21 15.52 15.41
C LYS A 574 -9.61 16.99 15.33
N LEU A 575 -9.91 17.63 16.46
CA LEU A 575 -10.25 19.05 16.53
C LEU A 575 -9.11 19.93 16.01
N GLU A 576 -7.87 19.62 16.36
CA GLU A 576 -6.74 20.42 15.92
C GLU A 576 -6.43 20.24 14.42
N CYS A 577 -6.45 19.01 13.92
CA CYS A 577 -6.32 18.74 12.48
C CYS A 577 -7.43 19.43 11.69
N PHE A 578 -8.67 19.33 12.16
CA PHE A 578 -9.81 20.01 11.56
C PHE A 578 -9.64 21.53 11.58
N LYS A 579 -9.18 22.12 12.68
CA LYS A 579 -8.89 23.56 12.77
C LYS A 579 -7.83 24.01 11.76
N LYS A 580 -6.71 23.29 11.67
CA LYS A 580 -5.66 23.59 10.68
C LYS A 580 -6.22 23.51 9.25
N LEU A 581 -7.01 22.48 8.97
CA LEU A 581 -7.65 22.32 7.67
C LEU A 581 -8.60 23.49 7.34
N MET A 582 -9.47 23.88 8.28
CA MET A 582 -10.38 25.01 8.09
C MET A 582 -9.64 26.33 7.87
N MET A 583 -8.51 26.55 8.57
CA MET A 583 -7.66 27.72 8.34
C MET A 583 -7.11 27.77 6.92
N ILE A 584 -6.72 26.63 6.34
CA ILE A 584 -6.21 26.58 4.96
C ILE A 584 -7.36 26.80 3.95
N VAL A 585 -8.52 26.18 4.20
CA VAL A 585 -9.69 26.32 3.32
C VAL A 585 -10.25 27.74 3.33
N ALA A 586 -10.11 28.49 4.43
CA ALA A 586 -10.62 29.86 4.58
C ALA A 586 -10.14 30.83 3.47
N ASP A 587 -8.95 30.60 2.92
CA ASP A 587 -8.35 31.42 1.85
C ASP A 587 -8.75 30.98 0.44
N SER A 588 -9.53 29.90 0.30
CA SER A 588 -9.96 29.34 -1.00
C SER A 588 -11.45 29.55 -1.26
N ASP A 589 -11.83 29.65 -2.53
CA ASP A 589 -13.22 29.64 -2.97
C ASP A 589 -13.91 28.29 -2.70
N VAL A 590 -13.14 27.23 -2.49
CA VAL A 590 -13.64 25.90 -2.10
C VAL A 590 -14.44 25.94 -0.80
N LYS A 591 -14.18 26.91 0.10
CA LYS A 591 -14.89 27.04 1.38
C LYS A 591 -16.41 27.11 1.25
N TYR A 592 -16.93 27.77 0.21
CA TYR A 592 -18.38 27.94 0.06
C TYR A 592 -19.06 26.60 -0.20
N ASN A 593 -18.52 25.82 -1.14
CA ASN A 593 -19.09 24.51 -1.46
C ASN A 593 -18.85 23.51 -0.32
N LEU A 594 -17.65 23.51 0.28
CA LEU A 594 -17.32 22.62 1.38
C LEU A 594 -18.23 22.82 2.60
N ILE A 595 -18.40 24.08 3.05
CA ILE A 595 -19.18 24.39 4.25
C ILE A 595 -20.68 24.22 4.00
N LEU A 596 -21.17 24.55 2.82
CA LEU A 596 -22.60 24.40 2.45
C LEU A 596 -22.93 22.99 1.92
N GLY A 597 -21.94 22.14 1.73
CA GLY A 597 -22.08 20.76 1.30
C GLY A 597 -22.64 19.88 2.43
N SER A 598 -23.50 18.93 2.06
CA SER A 598 -24.18 18.05 3.03
C SER A 598 -23.23 17.07 3.73
N LEU A 599 -22.08 16.77 3.12
CA LEU A 599 -21.12 15.80 3.64
C LEU A 599 -20.46 16.27 4.94
N LEU A 600 -20.02 17.53 4.99
CA LEU A 600 -19.30 18.09 6.13
C LEU A 600 -20.08 17.95 7.44
N ILE A 601 -21.31 18.46 7.48
CA ILE A 601 -22.14 18.39 8.69
C ILE A 601 -22.48 16.94 9.04
N THR A 602 -22.71 16.09 8.04
CA THR A 602 -23.00 14.68 8.27
C THR A 602 -21.83 13.98 8.97
N ASP A 603 -20.59 14.25 8.55
CA ASP A 603 -19.40 13.65 9.13
C ASP A 603 -19.09 14.20 10.52
N ILE A 604 -19.26 15.51 10.74
CA ILE A 604 -19.14 16.14 12.08
C ILE A 604 -20.16 15.53 13.06
N VAL A 605 -21.41 15.37 12.65
CA VAL A 605 -22.46 14.79 13.49
C VAL A 605 -22.19 13.32 13.78
N LYS A 606 -21.86 12.52 12.75
CA LYS A 606 -21.51 11.11 12.91
C LYS A 606 -20.36 10.92 13.90
N PHE A 607 -19.33 11.76 13.83
CA PHE A 607 -18.21 11.70 14.76
C PHE A 607 -18.62 12.17 16.17
N SER A 608 -19.29 13.31 16.29
CA SER A 608 -19.74 13.86 17.58
C SER A 608 -20.56 12.85 18.39
N ARG A 609 -21.45 12.10 17.74
CA ARG A 609 -22.28 11.06 18.39
C ARG A 609 -21.49 9.84 18.89
N LYS A 610 -20.27 9.62 18.41
CA LYS A 610 -19.36 8.58 18.94
C LYS A 610 -18.63 9.01 20.23
N THR A 611 -18.79 10.27 20.65
CA THR A 611 -18.12 10.82 21.85
C THR A 611 -19.02 10.77 23.09
N ASN A 612 -18.41 10.95 24.26
CA ASN A 612 -19.14 10.99 25.53
C ASN A 612 -20.01 12.25 25.70
N GLU A 613 -19.68 13.35 25.00
CA GLU A 613 -20.42 14.61 25.06
C GLU A 613 -20.78 15.08 23.63
N PRO A 614 -21.77 14.45 22.95
CA PRO A 614 -22.04 14.69 21.54
C PRO A 614 -22.36 16.16 21.20
N THR A 615 -23.23 16.80 21.99
CA THR A 615 -23.62 18.20 21.77
C THR A 615 -22.44 19.15 21.89
N LYS A 616 -21.62 18.97 22.94
CA LYS A 616 -20.44 19.80 23.16
C LYS A 616 -19.42 19.63 22.04
N THR A 617 -19.19 18.38 21.62
CA THR A 617 -18.28 18.06 20.51
C THR A 617 -18.75 18.70 19.20
N LEU A 618 -20.04 18.58 18.89
CA LEU A 618 -20.65 19.23 17.72
C LEU A 618 -20.38 20.74 17.75
N LEU A 619 -20.69 21.41 18.86
CA LEU A 619 -20.48 22.85 19.02
C LEU A 619 -19.00 23.24 18.91
N GLN A 620 -18.06 22.40 19.36
CA GLN A 620 -16.63 22.68 19.19
C GLN A 620 -16.23 22.73 17.71
N PHE A 621 -16.71 21.81 16.87
CA PHE A 621 -16.45 21.85 15.42
C PHE A 621 -17.09 23.07 14.75
N ILE A 622 -18.32 23.40 15.15
CA ILE A 622 -19.04 24.57 14.66
C ILE A 622 -18.30 25.85 15.00
N ASN A 623 -17.82 25.99 16.24
CA ASN A 623 -17.03 27.13 16.67
C ASN A 623 -15.72 27.26 15.89
N ILE A 624 -15.05 26.14 15.57
CA ILE A 624 -13.87 26.18 14.72
C ILE A 624 -14.21 26.77 13.35
N ILE A 625 -15.30 26.35 12.72
CA ILE A 625 -15.74 26.88 11.41
C ILE A 625 -16.07 28.37 11.53
N ASP A 626 -16.79 28.78 12.57
CA ASP A 626 -17.16 30.17 12.77
C ASP A 626 -15.90 31.06 12.92
N GLU A 627 -15.00 30.69 13.83
CA GLU A 627 -13.77 31.44 14.12
C GLU A 627 -12.80 31.50 12.93
N THR A 628 -12.64 30.40 12.19
CA THR A 628 -11.58 30.28 11.17
C THR A 628 -12.03 30.60 9.76
N VAL A 629 -13.31 30.38 9.41
CA VAL A 629 -13.81 30.51 8.04
C VAL A 629 -14.81 31.67 7.92
N ILE A 630 -15.69 31.86 8.89
CA ILE A 630 -16.86 32.74 8.74
C ILE A 630 -16.58 34.15 9.24
N GLN A 631 -16.10 34.29 10.48
CA GLN A 631 -15.80 35.59 11.09
C GLN A 631 -14.73 36.40 10.35
N PRO A 632 -13.64 35.81 9.79
CA PRO A 632 -12.68 36.57 9.00
C PRO A 632 -13.31 37.27 7.77
N ASN A 633 -14.42 36.75 7.25
CA ASN A 633 -15.19 37.38 6.17
C ASN A 633 -16.24 38.39 6.67
N GLY A 634 -16.25 38.74 7.97
CA GLY A 634 -17.26 39.59 8.60
C GLY A 634 -18.69 39.03 8.49
N SER A 635 -18.82 37.72 8.30
CA SER A 635 -20.08 37.02 8.05
C SER A 635 -20.61 36.39 9.33
N ASN A 636 -21.84 35.86 9.30
CA ASN A 636 -22.44 35.11 10.40
C ASN A 636 -22.83 33.69 9.91
N MET A 637 -22.81 32.72 10.82
CA MET A 637 -23.19 31.33 10.57
C MET A 637 -24.67 31.11 10.19
N PHE A 638 -25.53 32.12 10.24
CA PHE A 638 -26.97 32.02 9.96
C PHE A 638 -27.30 31.19 8.70
N CYS A 639 -26.72 31.53 7.55
CA CYS A 639 -26.96 30.83 6.28
C CYS A 639 -26.46 29.37 6.30
N VAL A 640 -25.36 29.11 7.01
CA VAL A 640 -24.78 27.78 7.17
C VAL A 640 -25.69 26.90 8.02
N TYR A 641 -26.19 27.41 9.15
CA TYR A 641 -27.15 26.69 9.99
C TYR A 641 -28.43 26.33 9.24
N LEU A 642 -28.98 27.24 8.44
CA LEU A 642 -30.15 26.95 7.61
C LEU A 642 -29.89 25.79 6.64
N ARG A 643 -28.72 25.81 5.99
CA ARG A 643 -28.35 24.75 5.06
C ARG A 643 -28.17 23.41 5.78
N TRP A 644 -27.48 23.39 6.90
CA TRP A 644 -27.24 22.18 7.67
C TRP A 644 -28.52 21.57 8.28
N ILE A 645 -29.45 22.39 8.76
CA ILE A 645 -30.76 21.89 9.22
C ILE A 645 -31.50 21.19 8.07
N TYR A 646 -31.46 21.78 6.87
CA TYR A 646 -32.03 21.16 5.68
C TYR A 646 -31.34 19.82 5.34
N ASP A 647 -30.00 19.80 5.32
CA ASP A 647 -29.23 18.59 4.98
C ASP A 647 -29.45 17.46 5.98
N ILE A 648 -29.49 17.76 7.29
CA ILE A 648 -29.81 16.78 8.35
C ILE A 648 -31.25 16.27 8.22
N GLY A 649 -32.22 17.16 7.96
CA GLY A 649 -33.61 16.77 7.75
C GLY A 649 -33.79 15.78 6.60
N LYS A 650 -33.08 16.00 5.48
CA LYS A 650 -33.12 15.14 4.29
C LYS A 650 -32.28 13.87 4.41
N SER A 651 -31.27 13.85 5.27
CA SER A 651 -30.34 12.72 5.38
C SER A 651 -31.06 11.40 5.71
N TYR A 652 -30.76 10.35 4.95
CA TYR A 652 -31.24 8.99 5.25
C TYR A 652 -30.38 8.29 6.32
N GLY A 653 -29.25 8.89 6.71
CA GLY A 653 -28.29 8.31 7.64
C GLY A 653 -28.61 8.50 9.12
N PHE A 654 -29.71 9.18 9.46
CA PHE A 654 -30.11 9.48 10.84
C PHE A 654 -31.56 9.05 11.09
N SER A 655 -31.83 8.54 12.29
CA SER A 655 -33.19 8.24 12.75
C SER A 655 -34.00 9.53 12.91
N LEU A 656 -35.33 9.41 13.00
CA LEU A 656 -36.20 10.58 13.18
C LEU A 656 -35.87 11.33 14.49
N ASP A 657 -35.63 10.59 15.57
CA ASP A 657 -35.31 11.17 16.88
C ASP A 657 -33.94 11.85 16.87
N ASP A 658 -32.95 11.23 16.22
CA ASP A 658 -31.61 11.82 16.05
C ASP A 658 -31.70 13.14 15.28
N LYS A 659 -32.49 13.18 14.20
CA LYS A 659 -32.70 14.42 13.43
C LYS A 659 -33.29 15.52 14.30
N LYS A 660 -34.32 15.22 15.10
CA LYS A 660 -34.96 16.20 15.99
C LYS A 660 -33.96 16.76 17.00
N GLU A 661 -33.15 15.89 17.62
CA GLU A 661 -32.13 16.30 18.58
C GLU A 661 -31.07 17.23 17.95
N ILE A 662 -30.51 16.84 16.80
CA ILE A 662 -29.47 17.61 16.09
C ILE A 662 -30.04 18.96 15.63
N ILE A 663 -31.22 18.95 15.01
CA ILE A 663 -31.87 20.17 14.52
C ILE A 663 -32.17 21.12 15.68
N LYS A 664 -32.60 20.60 16.83
CA LYS A 664 -32.80 21.42 18.04
C LYS A 664 -31.52 22.11 18.50
N ILE A 665 -30.38 21.40 18.49
CA ILE A 665 -29.08 21.98 18.83
C ILE A 665 -28.73 23.09 17.82
N LEU A 666 -28.83 22.83 16.52
CA LEU A 666 -28.52 23.83 15.49
C LEU A 666 -29.44 25.06 15.57
N MET A 667 -30.75 24.86 15.76
CA MET A 667 -31.74 25.93 15.95
C MET A 667 -31.44 26.77 17.19
N ASN A 668 -30.83 26.19 18.23
CA ASN A 668 -30.45 26.93 19.43
C ASN A 668 -29.37 27.99 19.17
N GLU A 669 -28.43 27.70 18.29
CA GLU A 669 -27.29 28.56 17.95
C GLU A 669 -27.60 29.62 16.88
N ILE A 670 -28.77 29.58 16.24
CA ILE A 670 -29.14 30.54 15.19
C ILE A 670 -29.38 31.94 15.77
N ASP A 671 -28.65 32.92 15.25
CA ASP A 671 -28.92 34.34 15.48
C ASP A 671 -30.02 34.85 14.52
N VAL A 672 -31.27 34.84 14.99
CA VAL A 672 -32.43 35.33 14.23
C VAL A 672 -32.39 36.83 13.94
N ASN A 673 -31.50 37.60 14.58
CA ASN A 673 -31.35 39.03 14.34
C ASN A 673 -30.39 39.36 13.19
N TYR A 674 -29.81 38.34 12.55
CA TYR A 674 -28.89 38.52 11.44
C TYR A 674 -29.53 39.30 10.28
N LYS A 675 -28.79 40.30 9.77
CA LYS A 675 -29.20 41.13 8.64
C LYS A 675 -28.56 40.63 7.35
N PHE A 676 -29.39 40.24 6.39
CA PHE A 676 -28.93 39.82 5.07
C PHE A 676 -28.27 40.97 4.31
N ASN A 677 -27.17 40.63 3.66
CA ASN A 677 -26.40 41.50 2.78
C ASN A 677 -26.12 40.73 1.48
N THR A 678 -26.65 41.19 0.36
CA THR A 678 -26.50 40.53 -0.95
C THR A 678 -25.08 40.59 -1.51
N ASN A 679 -24.25 41.52 -1.03
CA ASN A 679 -22.83 41.58 -1.35
C ASN A 679 -22.00 40.53 -0.58
N ASN A 680 -22.61 39.86 0.40
CA ASN A 680 -21.98 38.75 1.10
C ASN A 680 -22.20 37.45 0.32
N ARG A 681 -21.11 36.80 -0.07
CA ARG A 681 -21.16 35.59 -0.91
C ARG A 681 -21.87 34.41 -0.24
N TRP A 682 -21.82 34.27 1.09
CA TRP A 682 -22.57 33.25 1.83
C TRP A 682 -24.09 33.45 1.70
N ASN A 683 -24.53 34.69 1.83
CA ASN A 683 -25.93 35.05 1.68
C ASN A 683 -26.39 34.84 0.23
N TYR A 684 -25.55 35.20 -0.75
CA TYR A 684 -25.84 34.98 -2.17
C TYR A 684 -26.03 33.49 -2.51
N PHE A 685 -25.15 32.61 -2.04
CA PHE A 685 -25.29 31.16 -2.25
C PHE A 685 -26.56 30.57 -1.61
N PHE A 686 -26.95 31.07 -0.43
CA PHE A 686 -28.21 30.70 0.18
C PHE A 686 -29.41 31.14 -0.67
N ILE A 687 -29.39 32.37 -1.20
CA ILE A 687 -30.45 32.90 -2.08
C ILE A 687 -30.61 32.03 -3.33
N LEU A 688 -29.56 31.46 -3.91
CA LEU A 688 -29.73 30.57 -5.07
C LEU A 688 -30.53 29.29 -4.75
N ASN A 689 -30.56 28.85 -3.49
CA ASN A 689 -31.14 27.57 -3.06
C ASN A 689 -32.37 27.70 -2.15
N HIS A 690 -32.83 28.93 -1.88
CA HIS A 690 -33.79 29.23 -0.82
C HIS A 690 -35.16 28.55 -1.00
N SER A 691 -35.62 28.38 -2.25
CA SER A 691 -36.96 27.88 -2.57
C SER A 691 -37.14 26.42 -2.14
N PHE A 692 -36.11 25.60 -2.36
CA PHE A 692 -36.08 24.19 -1.96
C PHE A 692 -36.00 24.03 -0.44
N ILE A 693 -35.15 24.85 0.22
CA ILE A 693 -34.98 24.83 1.67
C ILE A 693 -36.28 25.22 2.38
N LEU A 694 -36.93 26.30 1.93
CA LEU A 694 -38.19 26.77 2.49
C LEU A 694 -39.33 25.76 2.27
N GLY A 695 -39.43 25.17 1.08
CA GLY A 695 -40.41 24.13 0.80
C GLY A 695 -40.26 22.96 1.77
N HIS A 696 -39.02 22.51 2.01
CA HIS A 696 -38.73 21.44 2.96
C HIS A 696 -39.12 21.80 4.39
N PHE A 697 -38.81 23.01 4.86
CA PHE A 697 -39.16 23.45 6.22
C PHE A 697 -40.68 23.57 6.44
N LYS A 698 -41.43 24.01 5.41
CA LYS A 698 -42.89 24.08 5.49
C LYS A 698 -43.56 22.71 5.57
N VAL A 699 -42.97 21.69 4.95
CA VAL A 699 -43.49 20.32 4.94
C VAL A 699 -43.09 19.55 6.19
N ASN A 700 -41.87 19.76 6.70
CA ASN A 700 -41.30 19.02 7.82
C ASN A 700 -41.29 19.83 9.13
N LYS A 701 -42.44 20.43 9.45
CA LYS A 701 -42.62 21.28 10.64
C LYS A 701 -42.29 20.55 11.94
N ASP A 702 -42.70 19.30 12.03
CA ASP A 702 -42.53 18.43 13.21
C ASP A 702 -41.05 18.10 13.52
N LEU A 703 -40.12 18.43 12.62
CA LEU A 703 -38.67 18.33 12.86
C LEU A 703 -38.07 19.61 13.45
N LEU A 704 -38.73 20.75 13.27
CA LEU A 704 -38.16 22.08 13.53
C LEU A 704 -38.61 22.68 14.86
N TYR A 705 -39.71 22.20 15.44
CA TYR A 705 -40.18 22.64 16.74
C TYR A 705 -40.96 21.55 17.47
N ASP A 706 -41.06 21.72 18.78
CA ASP A 706 -41.90 20.92 19.66
C ASP A 706 -43.19 21.71 19.98
N GLU A 707 -44.35 21.20 19.56
CA GLU A 707 -45.66 21.80 19.78
C GLU A 707 -46.00 21.97 21.26
N GLU A 708 -45.42 21.12 22.12
CA GLU A 708 -45.68 21.14 23.56
C GLU A 708 -44.83 22.19 24.30
N THR A 709 -43.86 22.81 23.62
CA THR A 709 -42.94 23.81 24.18
C THR A 709 -43.18 25.20 23.55
N PRO A 710 -43.85 26.14 24.25
CA PRO A 710 -44.19 27.47 23.70
C PRO A 710 -42.99 28.27 23.17
N GLU A 711 -41.85 28.20 23.86
CA GLU A 711 -40.60 28.86 23.45
C GLU A 711 -40.07 28.30 22.11
N SER A 712 -40.26 27.00 21.87
CA SER A 712 -39.86 26.34 20.62
C SER A 712 -40.72 26.80 19.45
N VAL A 713 -42.03 26.96 19.68
CA VAL A 713 -43.00 27.45 18.68
C VAL A 713 -42.72 28.92 18.33
N GLU A 714 -42.45 29.75 19.35
CA GLU A 714 -42.12 31.16 19.15
C GLU A 714 -40.83 31.33 18.34
N LYS A 715 -39.79 30.56 18.67
CA LYS A 715 -38.52 30.58 17.93
C LYS A 715 -38.69 30.15 16.48
N TYR A 716 -39.49 29.10 16.22
CA TYR A 716 -39.82 28.66 14.87
C TYR A 716 -40.61 29.71 14.08
N ASN A 717 -41.58 30.39 14.69
CA ASN A 717 -42.34 31.44 14.03
C ASN A 717 -41.47 32.65 13.68
N CYS A 718 -40.59 33.07 14.60
CA CYS A 718 -39.60 34.12 14.36
C CYS A 718 -38.66 33.73 13.20
N PHE A 719 -38.18 32.49 13.22
CA PHE A 719 -37.34 31.89 12.18
C PHE A 719 -38.00 31.88 10.79
N MET A 720 -39.25 31.41 10.69
CA MET A 720 -39.99 31.36 9.42
C MET A 720 -40.35 32.76 8.90
N THR A 721 -40.60 33.71 9.80
CA THR A 721 -40.81 35.12 9.45
C THR A 721 -39.53 35.69 8.85
N LYS A 722 -38.37 35.43 9.48
CA LYS A 722 -37.07 35.90 8.98
C LYS A 722 -36.73 35.34 7.60
N ILE A 723 -36.96 34.06 7.37
CA ILE A 723 -36.77 33.47 6.04
C ILE A 723 -37.71 34.14 5.03
N SER A 724 -38.95 34.43 5.40
CA SER A 724 -39.91 35.09 4.52
C SER A 724 -39.51 36.53 4.16
N GLU A 725 -38.94 37.30 5.10
CA GLU A 725 -38.38 38.64 4.84
C GLU A 725 -37.23 38.59 3.81
N ILE A 726 -36.39 37.55 3.87
CA ILE A 726 -35.30 37.34 2.92
C ILE A 726 -35.85 37.10 1.50
N LEU A 727 -36.99 36.42 1.36
CA LEU A 727 -37.64 36.19 0.06
C LEU A 727 -38.14 37.48 -0.57
N GLU A 728 -38.61 38.42 0.25
CA GLU A 728 -39.05 39.73 -0.24
C GLU A 728 -37.88 40.60 -0.68
N LEU A 729 -36.71 40.47 -0.03
CA LEU A 729 -35.47 41.12 -0.46
C LEU A 729 -34.88 40.56 -1.76
N CYS A 730 -35.29 39.38 -2.20
CA CYS A 730 -34.81 38.71 -3.41
C CYS A 730 -35.72 38.93 -4.63
N LYS A 731 -36.90 39.52 -4.44
CA LYS A 731 -37.80 40.00 -5.51
C LYS A 731 -37.43 41.41 -5.89
#